data_AF-A0A847FPH7-F1
#
_entry.id   AF-A0A847FPH7-F1
#
_cell.length_a   1.000
_cell.length_b   1.000
_cell.length_c   1.000
_cell.angle_alpha   90.00
_cell.angle_beta   90.00
_cell.angle_gamma   90.00
#
_symmetry.space_group_name_H-M   'P 1'
#
loop_
_entity.id
_entity.type
_entity.pdbx_description
1 polymer ?
#
loop_
_entity_poly.entity_id
_entity_poly.type
_entity_poly.pdbx_seq_one_letter_code
_entity_poly.pdbx_strand_id
1 'polypeptide(L)'
;MTNRVSGVMLPVLVGLMVLLGVPAAAQEQPGLTVYYYRDGQAVAVERPLALRGAAGADAQAILRALLAGPSPAERDAGLASALPAGAELAAVAVDGEEATVDLRLPLTFLRGELEAAGSDAIVEQVVKTLHPLGLHRVQVRAADEGGAWLPLSSFFPRPEVPAPSLPENGEPLPAQAAPMLEAAGQPPAGGQGRPRGPLTGKTVWLSGGHGWYWSATLNRWTTQRGNNYGLVEDLSNAEAVNYYLARYLWNAGADVWMVRERAMSQAEVIVDNDAGSPAYSETGSWAVSSTPGYNGGTYRWASTYSSQTSTATWRPDLPRADWYAVWAWYLEGANRPFDARYQVQHAGGVTEVRLSQEVHGRTWRYLGEYYFEAGTAGAVTLINASDETGQAVIADAVRFGGGMGSIAVGGGTSGRPRWEEQATYWARYQGAPPEVVPNDVVARPLYAEWETARGYPGEAQNAVFVSWHTNAGGGTGSESYIHVSEPTPGSAQLQGWIHAELIADLRAGWNPEWRDRGQKAADFGELRELSSIPGVLLEVAFHDSDDPGDADDLREPIFRQVAARAVAQGIVRYFAARDGLPAQLAPEPPGRLVARNTAPGQVTLSWAPPPCCDGLVGDAAAGYKVYHSANGRAFDNGRETTATSLAFE
;
A
#
# COMPACT_ATOMS: atom_id res chain seq x y z
N MET A 1 -48.16 -0.85 -68.40
CA MET A 1 -48.78 0.41 -67.94
C MET A 1 -47.65 1.27 -67.35
N THR A 2 -46.92 2.01 -68.21
CA THR A 2 -47.10 3.45 -68.53
C THR A 2 -46.89 4.36 -67.31
N ASN A 3 -45.70 4.97 -67.18
CA ASN A 3 -45.38 6.42 -67.43
C ASN A 3 -45.23 7.18 -66.09
N ARG A 4 -44.33 8.15 -65.83
CA ARG A 4 -43.32 8.99 -66.52
C ARG A 4 -42.38 9.53 -65.41
N VAL A 5 -41.05 9.50 -65.52
CA VAL A 5 -40.11 10.54 -66.03
C VAL A 5 -40.33 11.98 -65.53
N SER A 6 -39.31 12.51 -64.83
CA SER A 6 -38.68 13.86 -64.91
C SER A 6 -37.55 13.88 -63.86
N GLY A 7 -36.26 14.10 -64.10
CA GLY A 7 -35.55 14.70 -65.22
C GLY A 7 -35.05 16.10 -64.85
N VAL A 8 -33.89 16.22 -64.18
CA VAL A 8 -33.06 17.44 -64.18
C VAL A 8 -31.59 17.04 -64.30
N MET A 9 -30.99 17.38 -65.44
CA MET A 9 -29.55 17.38 -65.73
C MET A 9 -28.85 18.54 -65.03
N LEU A 10 -27.56 18.40 -64.68
CA LEU A 10 -26.47 19.31 -65.09
C LEU A 10 -25.07 18.70 -64.73
N PRO A 11 -23.93 19.22 -65.23
CA PRO A 11 -23.10 18.57 -66.23
C PRO A 11 -21.74 18.07 -65.72
N VAL A 12 -21.11 17.21 -66.52
CA VAL A 12 -19.70 16.84 -66.43
C VAL A 12 -18.86 18.07 -66.82
N LEU A 13 -17.99 18.52 -65.90
CA LEU A 13 -16.88 19.40 -66.21
C LEU A 13 -15.57 18.69 -65.83
N VAL A 14 -14.77 18.41 -66.86
CA VAL A 14 -13.37 18.00 -66.77
C VAL A 14 -12.58 19.21 -66.27
N GLY A 15 -11.95 19.10 -65.09
CA GLY A 15 -11.16 20.15 -64.45
C GLY A 15 -9.75 19.68 -64.11
N LEU A 16 -8.78 20.29 -64.78
CA LEU A 16 -7.33 20.21 -64.59
C LEU A 16 -6.89 20.08 -63.12
N MET A 17 -6.10 19.05 -62.80
CA MET A 17 -5.29 19.02 -61.57
C MET A 17 -4.23 20.12 -61.65
N VAL A 18 -4.44 21.21 -60.91
CA VAL A 18 -3.38 22.14 -60.52
C VAL A 18 -2.83 21.63 -59.18
N LEU A 19 -1.59 21.13 -59.19
CA LEU A 19 -0.81 20.91 -57.96
C LEU A 19 -0.53 22.27 -57.33
N LEU A 20 -1.38 22.69 -56.40
CA LEU A 20 -1.02 23.68 -55.39
C LEU A 20 -0.33 22.91 -54.26
N GLY A 21 0.98 23.07 -54.16
CA GLY A 21 1.75 22.62 -53.01
C GLY A 21 1.20 23.28 -51.75
N VAL A 22 0.50 22.50 -50.93
CA VAL A 22 0.24 22.87 -49.54
C VAL A 22 1.63 22.92 -48.90
N PRO A 23 2.06 24.05 -48.29
CA PRO A 23 3.29 24.02 -47.52
C PRO A 23 3.08 22.96 -46.44
N ALA A 24 4.03 22.04 -46.30
CA ALA A 24 4.04 21.10 -45.18
C ALA A 24 3.75 21.93 -43.92
N ALA A 25 2.60 21.70 -43.29
CA ALA A 25 2.37 22.20 -41.96
C ALA A 25 3.56 21.69 -41.16
N ALA A 26 4.40 22.60 -40.68
CA ALA A 26 5.43 22.25 -39.73
C ALA A 26 4.70 21.52 -38.62
N GLN A 27 4.98 20.23 -38.44
CA GLN A 27 4.68 19.55 -37.20
C GLN A 27 5.31 20.45 -36.13
N GLU A 28 4.48 21.17 -35.36
CA GLU A 28 4.95 21.86 -34.17
C GLU A 28 5.67 20.80 -33.37
N GLN A 29 6.99 20.97 -33.21
CA GLN A 29 7.71 20.14 -32.26
C GLN A 29 7.06 20.44 -30.91
N PRO A 30 6.55 19.42 -30.18
CA PRO A 30 5.92 19.66 -28.89
C PRO A 30 6.91 20.42 -28.02
N GLY A 31 6.45 21.51 -27.41
CA GLY A 31 7.26 22.29 -26.48
C GLY A 31 7.79 21.40 -25.35
N LEU A 32 8.98 21.71 -24.84
CA LEU A 32 9.53 21.02 -23.69
C LEU A 32 8.80 21.44 -22.42
N THR A 33 8.49 20.49 -21.56
CA THR A 33 7.79 20.74 -20.29
C THR A 33 8.80 20.86 -19.15
N VAL A 34 8.72 21.96 -18.40
CA VAL A 34 9.33 22.08 -17.07
C VAL A 34 8.25 21.96 -16.01
N TYR A 35 8.62 21.57 -14.80
CA TYR A 35 7.66 21.43 -13.70
C TYR A 35 7.90 22.50 -12.63
N TYR A 36 6.82 23.09 -12.12
CA TYR A 36 6.82 23.99 -10.94
C TYR A 36 5.75 23.53 -9.95
N TYR A 37 5.70 24.12 -8.77
CA TYR A 37 4.72 23.78 -7.74
C TYR A 37 3.60 24.80 -7.64
N ARG A 38 2.38 24.31 -7.46
CA ARG A 38 1.23 25.09 -6.97
C ARG A 38 0.50 24.24 -5.94
N ASP A 39 0.22 24.83 -4.77
CA ASP A 39 -0.50 24.16 -3.68
C ASP A 39 0.09 22.77 -3.31
N GLY A 40 1.42 22.62 -3.37
CA GLY A 40 2.11 21.37 -3.02
C GLY A 40 2.10 20.29 -4.11
N GLN A 41 1.74 20.65 -5.35
CA GLN A 41 1.69 19.73 -6.49
C GLN A 41 2.59 20.20 -7.63
N ALA A 42 3.33 19.28 -8.24
CA ALA A 42 4.07 19.56 -9.47
C ALA A 42 3.10 19.75 -10.65
N VAL A 43 3.25 20.87 -11.35
CA VAL A 43 2.43 21.32 -12.48
C VAL A 43 3.34 21.47 -13.69
N ALA A 44 2.96 20.82 -14.79
CA ALA A 44 3.61 20.93 -16.09
C ALA A 44 3.46 22.35 -16.67
N VAL A 45 4.55 22.92 -17.19
CA VAL A 45 4.55 24.19 -17.88
C VAL A 45 5.39 24.10 -19.15
N GLU A 46 4.78 24.43 -20.29
CA GLU A 46 5.47 24.40 -21.57
C GLU A 46 6.51 25.51 -21.69
N ARG A 47 7.59 25.18 -22.39
CA ARG A 47 8.67 26.08 -22.76
C ARG A 47 8.93 25.93 -24.27
N PRO A 48 9.17 27.04 -24.99
CA PRO A 48 9.48 27.02 -26.42
C PRO A 48 10.94 26.61 -26.67
N LEU A 49 11.31 25.40 -26.24
CA LEU A 49 12.63 24.81 -26.42
C LEU A 49 12.52 23.59 -27.33
N ALA A 50 13.42 23.47 -28.29
CA ALA A 50 13.53 22.31 -29.17
C ALA A 50 14.66 21.39 -28.69
N LEU A 51 14.33 20.10 -28.48
CA LEU A 51 15.32 19.05 -28.22
C LEU A 51 16.19 18.84 -29.47
N ARG A 52 17.49 18.70 -29.26
CA ARG A 52 18.49 18.52 -30.32
C ARG A 52 18.85 17.05 -30.54
N GLY A 53 18.27 16.14 -29.76
CA GLY A 53 18.49 14.69 -29.86
C GLY A 53 19.78 14.22 -29.19
N ALA A 54 20.39 15.06 -28.34
CA ALA A 54 21.60 14.75 -27.61
C ALA A 54 21.30 14.85 -26.11
N ALA A 55 21.03 13.71 -25.47
CA ALA A 55 20.46 13.63 -24.12
C ALA A 55 21.16 14.53 -23.09
N GLY A 56 22.50 14.58 -23.07
CA GLY A 56 23.24 15.46 -22.16
C GLY A 56 23.05 16.95 -22.45
N ALA A 57 23.08 17.37 -23.72
CA ALA A 57 22.87 18.76 -24.10
C ALA A 57 21.41 19.21 -23.88
N ASP A 58 20.48 18.30 -24.14
CA ASP A 58 19.05 18.49 -23.95
C ASP A 58 18.68 18.58 -22.46
N ALA A 59 19.26 17.70 -21.62
CA ALA A 59 19.15 17.78 -20.16
C ALA A 59 19.68 19.12 -19.64
N GLN A 60 20.83 19.58 -20.16
CA GLN A 60 21.38 20.87 -19.77
C GLN A 60 20.48 22.04 -20.18
N ALA A 61 19.89 21.99 -21.37
CA ALA A 61 19.00 23.03 -21.87
C ALA A 61 17.71 23.13 -21.04
N ILE A 62 17.07 21.99 -20.75
CA ILE A 62 15.80 21.98 -20.01
C ILE A 62 15.99 22.34 -18.53
N LEU A 63 17.08 21.89 -17.89
CA LEU A 63 17.39 22.26 -16.50
C LEU A 63 17.71 23.74 -16.35
N ARG A 64 18.35 24.37 -17.35
CA ARG A 64 18.53 25.83 -17.37
C ARG A 64 17.21 26.56 -17.49
N ALA A 65 16.27 26.02 -18.26
CA ALA A 65 14.92 26.59 -18.38
C ALA A 65 14.13 26.47 -17.06
N LEU A 66 14.27 25.34 -16.37
CA LEU A 66 13.71 25.13 -15.03
C LEU A 66 14.25 26.18 -14.04
N LEU A 67 15.58 26.34 -13.99
CA LEU A 67 16.27 27.26 -13.09
C LEU A 67 16.03 28.75 -13.37
N ALA A 68 15.57 29.11 -14.57
CA ALA A 68 15.08 30.46 -14.84
C ALA A 68 13.85 30.82 -13.98
N GLY A 69 13.19 29.80 -13.41
CA GLY A 69 12.03 29.95 -12.55
C GLY A 69 10.73 30.24 -13.32
N PRO A 70 9.59 30.25 -12.61
CA PRO A 70 8.32 30.62 -13.20
C PRO A 70 8.36 32.09 -13.65
N SER A 71 7.72 32.41 -14.77
CA SER A 71 7.55 33.77 -15.28
C SER A 71 6.74 34.65 -14.30
N PRO A 72 6.76 36.00 -14.42
CA PRO A 72 5.91 36.86 -13.59
C PRO A 72 4.44 36.45 -13.60
N ALA A 73 3.87 36.16 -14.78
CA ALA A 73 2.48 35.73 -14.91
C ALA A 73 2.23 34.34 -14.28
N GLU A 74 3.19 33.42 -14.38
CA GLU A 74 3.10 32.10 -13.73
C GLU A 74 3.14 32.23 -12.20
N ARG A 75 3.98 33.13 -11.66
CA ARG A 75 4.00 33.45 -10.22
C ARG A 75 2.71 34.11 -9.76
N ASP A 76 2.16 35.03 -10.55
CA ASP A 76 0.86 35.65 -10.28
C ASP A 76 -0.27 34.61 -10.29
N ALA A 77 -0.10 33.51 -11.04
CA ALA A 77 -0.98 32.34 -11.05
C ALA A 77 -0.67 31.31 -9.94
N GLY A 78 0.24 31.64 -9.01
CA GLY A 78 0.58 30.82 -7.84
C GLY A 78 1.64 29.75 -8.08
N LEU A 79 2.34 29.74 -9.21
CA LEU A 79 3.44 28.81 -9.46
C LEU A 79 4.72 29.26 -8.77
N ALA A 80 5.39 28.33 -8.09
CA ALA A 80 6.66 28.51 -7.41
C ALA A 80 7.64 27.39 -7.77
N SER A 81 8.94 27.64 -7.68
CA SER A 81 9.95 26.59 -7.80
C SER A 81 10.24 25.98 -6.43
N ALA A 82 10.47 24.66 -6.35
CA ALA A 82 11.01 24.04 -5.14
C ALA A 82 12.50 24.37 -4.96
N LEU A 83 13.20 24.62 -6.07
CA LEU A 83 14.57 25.14 -6.05
C LEU A 83 14.61 26.55 -5.43
N PRO A 84 15.52 26.82 -4.47
CA PRO A 84 15.63 28.11 -3.82
C PRO A 84 16.14 29.20 -4.78
N ALA A 85 15.88 30.46 -4.44
CA ALA A 85 16.46 31.60 -5.16
C ALA A 85 18.00 31.52 -5.11
N GLY A 86 18.65 31.74 -6.27
CA GLY A 86 20.11 31.63 -6.40
C GLY A 86 20.62 30.21 -6.65
N ALA A 87 19.73 29.22 -6.87
CA ALA A 87 20.14 27.92 -7.40
C ALA A 87 20.79 28.05 -8.78
N GLU A 88 21.90 27.34 -9.01
CA GLU A 88 22.59 27.30 -10.31
C GLU A 88 22.88 25.86 -10.75
N LEU A 89 22.77 25.58 -12.04
CA LEU A 89 23.24 24.31 -12.62
C LEU A 89 24.76 24.36 -12.78
N ALA A 90 25.48 23.55 -12.01
CA ALA A 90 26.92 23.41 -12.17
C ALA A 90 27.26 22.46 -13.32
N ALA A 91 26.63 21.28 -13.32
CA ALA A 91 26.80 20.28 -14.37
C ALA A 91 25.58 19.38 -14.44
N VAL A 92 25.38 18.79 -15.62
CA VAL A 92 24.57 17.58 -15.77
C VAL A 92 25.40 16.58 -16.58
N ALA A 93 25.59 15.40 -16.03
CA ALA A 93 26.22 14.28 -16.70
C ALA A 93 25.14 13.25 -17.05
N VAL A 94 25.15 12.77 -18.29
CA VAL A 94 24.25 11.71 -18.76
C VAL A 94 25.10 10.56 -19.27
N ASP A 95 24.86 9.36 -18.74
CA ASP A 95 25.48 8.10 -19.17
C ASP A 95 24.39 7.03 -19.32
N GLY A 96 24.12 6.62 -20.55
CA GLY A 96 22.97 5.77 -20.86
C GLY A 96 21.65 6.40 -20.40
N GLU A 97 20.95 5.72 -19.50
CA GLU A 97 19.69 6.16 -18.89
C GLU A 97 19.90 6.86 -17.52
N GLU A 98 21.15 7.02 -17.09
CA GLU A 98 21.49 7.67 -15.82
C GLU A 98 21.82 9.15 -16.03
N ALA A 99 21.30 10.00 -15.15
CA ALA A 99 21.60 11.42 -15.10
C ALA A 99 22.01 11.84 -13.69
N THR A 100 23.15 12.52 -13.60
CA THR A 100 23.61 13.17 -12.37
C THR A 100 23.51 14.68 -12.56
N VAL A 101 22.69 15.34 -11.73
CA VAL A 101 22.42 16.77 -11.76
C VAL A 101 23.10 17.43 -10.56
N ASP A 102 24.11 18.24 -10.85
CA ASP A 102 24.89 18.97 -9.84
C ASP A 102 24.42 20.42 -9.76
N LEU A 103 23.88 20.80 -8.60
CA LEU A 103 23.31 22.13 -8.34
C LEU A 103 24.14 22.89 -7.30
N ARG A 104 24.52 24.13 -7.57
CA ARG A 104 24.97 25.03 -6.51
C ARG A 104 23.74 25.64 -5.86
N LEU A 105 23.47 25.26 -4.62
CA LEU A 105 22.39 25.81 -3.81
C LEU A 105 22.99 26.72 -2.72
N PRO A 106 22.29 27.77 -2.27
CA PRO A 106 22.77 28.60 -1.17
C PRO A 106 23.06 27.76 0.08
N LEU A 107 24.24 27.92 0.67
CA LEU A 107 24.62 27.18 1.89
C LEU A 107 23.68 27.46 3.07
N THR A 108 23.10 28.66 3.13
CA THR A 108 22.09 29.02 4.14
C THR A 108 20.82 28.19 3.99
N PHE A 109 20.39 27.95 2.75
CA PHE A 109 19.26 27.07 2.46
C PHE A 109 19.58 25.63 2.86
N LEU A 110 20.72 25.11 2.41
CA LEU A 110 21.15 23.73 2.70
C LEU A 110 21.26 23.44 4.21
N ARG A 111 21.64 24.44 5.03
CA ARG A 111 21.87 24.24 6.47
C ARG A 111 20.68 24.58 7.37
N GLY A 112 19.77 25.40 6.88
CA GLY A 112 18.75 26.02 7.74
C GLY A 112 17.32 25.90 7.23
N GLU A 113 17.12 25.60 5.95
CA GLU A 113 15.78 25.59 5.32
C GLU A 113 15.45 24.25 4.65
N LEU A 114 16.46 23.51 4.18
CA LEU A 114 16.24 22.23 3.52
C LEU A 114 15.83 21.16 4.54
N GLU A 115 14.62 20.64 4.37
CA GLU A 115 14.08 19.48 5.08
C GLU A 115 13.72 18.37 4.10
N ALA A 116 13.43 17.17 4.60
CA ALA A 116 13.13 15.99 3.77
C ALA A 116 12.04 16.25 2.72
N ALA A 117 10.95 16.93 3.09
CA ALA A 117 9.87 17.27 2.16
C ALA A 117 10.32 18.26 1.07
N GLY A 118 11.19 19.21 1.41
CA GLY A 118 11.79 20.14 0.44
C GLY A 118 12.75 19.43 -0.52
N SER A 119 13.51 18.47 -0.01
CA SER A 119 14.36 17.59 -0.82
C SER A 119 13.54 16.78 -1.82
N ASP A 120 12.46 16.14 -1.36
CA ASP A 120 11.55 15.38 -2.22
C ASP A 120 10.94 16.26 -3.31
N ALA A 121 10.52 17.49 -2.96
CA ALA A 121 9.99 18.44 -3.93
C ALA A 121 11.03 18.85 -4.99
N ILE A 122 12.29 19.08 -4.61
CA ILE A 122 13.36 19.39 -5.57
C ILE A 122 13.63 18.18 -6.48
N VAL A 123 13.73 16.98 -5.90
CA VAL A 123 13.96 15.73 -6.66
C VAL A 123 12.82 15.48 -7.64
N GLU A 124 11.56 15.54 -7.20
CA GLU A 124 10.39 15.38 -8.07
C GLU A 124 10.39 16.42 -9.19
N GLN A 125 10.65 17.70 -8.89
CA GLN A 125 10.70 18.76 -9.90
C GLN A 125 11.72 18.46 -11.01
N VAL A 126 12.91 18.01 -10.63
CA VAL A 126 14.01 17.68 -11.55
C VAL A 126 13.71 16.40 -12.33
N VAL A 127 13.27 15.34 -11.66
CA VAL A 127 12.91 14.05 -12.28
C VAL A 127 11.82 14.23 -13.34
N LYS A 128 10.72 14.93 -13.00
CA LYS A 128 9.62 15.18 -13.94
C LYS A 128 10.05 16.05 -15.12
N THR A 129 10.90 17.04 -14.87
CA THR A 129 11.47 17.89 -15.94
C THR A 129 12.36 17.07 -16.90
N LEU A 130 13.14 16.11 -16.40
CA LEU A 130 14.00 15.27 -17.23
C LEU A 130 13.28 14.09 -17.90
N HIS A 131 12.03 13.82 -17.50
CA HIS A 131 11.24 12.68 -17.98
C HIS A 131 11.20 12.51 -19.51
N PRO A 132 11.00 13.58 -20.32
CA PRO A 132 10.92 13.44 -21.78
C PRO A 132 12.20 12.88 -22.44
N LEU A 133 13.31 12.86 -21.72
CA LEU A 133 14.61 12.38 -22.23
C LEU A 133 14.79 10.87 -22.06
N GLY A 134 13.85 10.15 -21.44
CA GLY A 134 13.97 8.71 -21.21
C GLY A 134 15.04 8.34 -20.19
N LEU A 135 15.33 9.24 -19.24
CA LEU A 135 16.30 9.01 -18.17
C LEU A 135 15.59 8.30 -17.01
N HIS A 136 16.02 7.08 -16.71
CA HIS A 136 15.40 6.23 -15.70
C HIS A 136 16.05 6.36 -14.32
N ARG A 137 17.29 6.86 -14.24
CA ARG A 137 17.99 7.03 -12.96
C ARG A 137 18.45 8.46 -12.83
N VAL A 138 17.91 9.20 -11.86
CA VAL A 138 18.22 10.62 -11.69
C VAL A 138 18.72 10.86 -10.28
N GLN A 139 19.99 11.27 -10.18
CA GLN A 139 20.60 11.71 -8.93
C GLN A 139 20.69 13.23 -8.93
N VAL A 140 20.11 13.87 -7.91
CA VAL A 140 20.29 15.31 -7.67
C VAL A 140 21.28 15.51 -6.52
N ARG A 141 22.29 16.34 -6.72
CA ARG A 141 23.33 16.64 -5.75
C ARG A 141 23.51 18.14 -5.57
N ALA A 142 24.00 18.53 -4.40
CA ALA A 142 24.46 19.89 -4.12
C ALA A 142 25.90 19.89 -3.62
N ALA A 143 26.59 21.01 -3.84
CA ALA A 143 27.94 21.21 -3.33
C ALA A 143 27.91 21.57 -1.84
N ASP A 144 28.74 20.90 -1.04
CA ASP A 144 29.02 21.32 0.34
C ASP A 144 30.00 22.52 0.40
N GLU A 145 30.39 22.94 1.61
CA GLU A 145 31.36 24.03 1.79
C GLU A 145 32.75 23.72 1.24
N GLY A 146 33.13 22.44 1.19
CA GLY A 146 34.37 21.97 0.61
C GLY A 146 34.33 21.84 -0.92
N GLY A 147 33.16 22.03 -1.53
CA GLY A 147 32.92 21.84 -2.95
C GLY A 147 32.68 20.38 -3.36
N ALA A 148 32.50 19.47 -2.40
CA ALA A 148 32.13 18.09 -2.67
C ALA A 148 30.65 17.98 -3.06
N TRP A 149 30.34 17.19 -4.08
CA TRP A 149 28.98 16.95 -4.54
C TRP A 149 28.33 15.81 -3.76
N LEU A 150 27.32 16.14 -2.96
CA LEU A 150 26.60 15.19 -2.12
C LEU A 150 25.11 15.15 -2.51
N PRO A 151 24.41 14.01 -2.39
CA PRO A 151 22.96 13.95 -2.49
C PRO A 151 22.29 15.02 -1.60
N LEU A 152 21.12 15.53 -2.00
CA LEU A 152 20.39 16.51 -1.18
C LEU A 152 20.09 15.97 0.23
N SER A 153 19.85 14.66 0.35
CA SER A 153 19.68 13.93 1.60
C SER A 153 20.88 13.92 2.55
N SER A 154 22.06 14.39 2.11
CA SER A 154 23.22 14.56 2.98
C SER A 154 23.22 15.86 3.78
N PHE A 155 22.31 16.79 3.47
CA PHE A 155 22.28 18.14 4.07
C PHE A 155 21.26 18.29 5.19
N PHE A 156 20.44 17.27 5.45
CA PHE A 156 19.53 17.21 6.59
C PHE A 156 19.72 15.90 7.38
N PRO A 157 19.45 15.90 8.69
CA PRO A 157 19.61 14.70 9.50
C PRO A 157 18.71 13.56 9.01
N ARG A 158 19.28 12.35 8.94
CA ARG A 158 18.49 11.13 8.78
C ARG A 158 17.97 10.67 10.14
N PRO A 159 16.67 10.41 10.28
CA PRO A 159 16.13 9.85 11.51
C PRO A 159 16.73 8.46 11.78
N GLU A 160 17.20 8.22 12.99
CA GLU A 160 17.58 6.87 13.41
C GLU A 160 16.34 6.14 13.93
N VAL A 161 16.13 4.91 13.45
CA VAL A 161 15.07 4.04 13.97
C VAL A 161 15.40 3.70 15.43
N PRO A 162 14.55 4.07 16.39
CA PRO A 162 14.81 3.76 17.80
C PRO A 162 14.91 2.25 18.00
N ALA A 163 15.91 1.82 18.77
CA ALA A 163 16.02 0.42 19.16
C ALA A 163 14.76 0.00 19.95
N PRO A 164 14.28 -1.25 19.77
CA PRO A 164 13.17 -1.77 20.55
C PRO A 164 13.41 -1.62 22.05
N SER A 165 12.48 -0.96 22.74
CA SER A 165 12.54 -0.88 24.20
C SER A 165 12.06 -2.19 24.81
N LEU A 166 12.79 -2.67 25.83
CA LEU A 166 12.32 -3.79 26.63
C LEU A 166 10.95 -3.44 27.23
N PRO A 167 9.99 -4.39 27.25
CA PRO A 167 8.75 -4.24 28.00
C PRO A 167 9.01 -3.83 29.46
N GLU A 168 8.12 -3.05 30.06
CA GLU A 168 8.29 -2.51 31.43
C GLU A 168 8.41 -3.58 32.52
N ASN A 169 7.95 -4.80 32.22
CA ASN A 169 8.08 -5.95 33.11
C ASN A 169 9.50 -6.55 33.12
N GLY A 170 10.43 -6.04 32.30
CA GLY A 170 11.82 -6.50 32.22
C GLY A 170 12.01 -7.81 31.45
N GLU A 171 10.96 -8.33 30.80
CA GLU A 171 11.06 -9.55 29.99
C GLU A 171 11.90 -9.29 28.74
N PRO A 172 12.83 -10.19 28.38
CA PRO A 172 13.60 -10.05 27.16
C PRO A 172 12.72 -10.26 25.92
N LEU A 173 13.14 -9.71 24.80
CA LEU A 173 12.62 -10.08 23.48
C LEU A 173 13.19 -11.44 23.04
N PRO A 174 12.51 -12.19 22.15
CA PRO A 174 13.01 -13.46 21.65
C PRO A 174 14.40 -13.35 21.03
N ALA A 175 15.29 -14.27 21.40
CA ALA A 175 16.65 -14.34 20.87
C ALA A 175 16.77 -15.22 19.61
N GLN A 176 15.69 -15.87 19.19
CA GLN A 176 15.65 -16.82 18.08
C GLN A 176 14.70 -16.35 17.00
N ALA A 177 14.89 -16.87 15.78
CA ALA A 177 14.00 -16.58 14.65
C ALA A 177 12.57 -17.06 14.93
N ALA A 178 11.61 -16.46 14.19
CA ALA A 178 10.19 -16.76 14.34
C ALA A 178 9.92 -18.28 14.25
N PRO A 179 9.22 -18.88 15.23
CA PRO A 179 8.71 -20.22 15.08
C PRO A 179 7.63 -20.25 13.99
N MET A 180 7.52 -21.37 13.30
CA MET A 180 6.49 -21.51 12.27
C MET A 180 5.13 -21.71 12.95
N LEU A 181 4.32 -20.66 12.94
CA LEU A 181 2.92 -20.73 13.34
C LEU A 181 2.19 -21.77 12.49
N GLU A 182 1.57 -22.76 13.14
CA GLU A 182 0.65 -23.67 12.46
C GLU A 182 -0.60 -22.91 12.02
N ALA A 183 -0.61 -22.45 10.77
CA ALA A 183 -1.79 -21.89 10.11
C ALA A 183 -2.63 -23.02 9.47
N ALA A 184 -3.94 -22.85 9.36
CA ALA A 184 -4.84 -23.83 8.76
C ALA A 184 -5.42 -23.36 7.42
N GLY A 185 -5.33 -24.20 6.38
CA GLY A 185 -6.20 -24.15 5.20
C GLY A 185 -5.81 -23.20 4.05
N GLN A 186 -6.62 -23.30 2.98
CA GLN A 186 -6.55 -22.55 1.71
C GLN A 186 -7.01 -21.09 1.84
N PRO A 187 -6.65 -20.20 0.88
CA PRO A 187 -7.03 -18.78 0.88
C PRO A 187 -8.54 -18.59 1.00
N PRO A 188 -9.03 -17.88 2.03
CA PRO A 188 -10.44 -17.95 2.36
C PRO A 188 -11.33 -16.89 1.70
N ALA A 189 -12.64 -17.01 1.91
CA ALA A 189 -13.58 -15.87 1.93
C ALA A 189 -13.29 -14.95 3.14
N GLY A 190 -13.91 -13.76 3.21
CA GLY A 190 -13.82 -12.91 4.40
C GLY A 190 -14.28 -13.65 5.66
N GLY A 191 -13.69 -13.32 6.82
CA GLY A 191 -14.06 -13.90 8.11
C GLY A 191 -13.50 -15.29 8.39
N GLN A 192 -12.23 -15.56 8.08
CA GLN A 192 -11.56 -16.85 8.28
C GLN A 192 -10.13 -16.64 8.81
N GLY A 193 -9.56 -17.69 9.39
CA GLY A 193 -8.21 -17.67 9.97
C GLY A 193 -7.11 -17.42 8.94
N ARG A 194 -5.88 -17.21 9.44
CA ARG A 194 -4.70 -16.93 8.60
C ARG A 194 -4.41 -18.15 7.69
N PRO A 195 -4.41 -17.98 6.35
CA PRO A 195 -4.16 -19.08 5.43
C PRO A 195 -2.67 -19.39 5.27
N ARG A 196 -2.38 -20.53 4.63
CA ARG A 196 -1.03 -20.86 4.13
C ARG A 196 -0.93 -20.66 2.63
N GLY A 197 0.27 -20.31 2.18
CA GLY A 197 0.56 -20.15 0.77
C GLY A 197 2.03 -19.85 0.51
N PRO A 198 2.38 -19.43 -0.71
CA PRO A 198 3.76 -19.16 -1.12
C PRO A 198 4.46 -18.05 -0.30
N LEU A 199 3.72 -17.21 0.42
CA LEU A 199 4.23 -16.14 1.27
C LEU A 199 4.16 -16.47 2.77
N THR A 200 3.89 -17.72 3.16
CA THR A 200 3.95 -18.12 4.57
C THR A 200 5.33 -17.83 5.17
N GLY A 201 5.34 -17.12 6.30
CA GLY A 201 6.56 -16.66 6.96
C GLY A 201 7.21 -15.42 6.34
N LYS A 202 6.54 -14.77 5.38
CA LYS A 202 6.97 -13.49 4.80
C LYS A 202 6.14 -12.34 5.36
N THR A 203 6.76 -11.18 5.49
CA THR A 203 6.14 -9.92 5.90
C THR A 203 6.03 -9.00 4.68
N VAL A 204 4.87 -8.37 4.48
CA VAL A 204 4.68 -7.40 3.40
C VAL A 204 4.10 -6.11 3.98
N TRP A 205 4.88 -5.04 3.89
CA TRP A 205 4.47 -3.70 4.25
C TRP A 205 3.86 -2.98 3.05
N LEU A 206 2.66 -2.44 3.22
CA LEU A 206 1.94 -1.72 2.18
C LEU A 206 1.74 -0.26 2.57
N SER A 207 2.06 0.62 1.62
CA SER A 207 1.84 2.06 1.69
C SER A 207 1.01 2.48 0.49
N GLY A 208 -0.26 2.88 0.70
CA GLY A 208 -1.12 3.31 -0.40
C GLY A 208 -1.47 4.78 -0.32
N GLY A 209 -0.88 5.65 -1.15
CA GLY A 209 -1.17 7.09 -1.25
C GLY A 209 -1.04 7.89 0.06
N HIS A 210 -1.30 9.21 0.05
CA HIS A 210 -1.11 10.06 1.23
C HIS A 210 -2.28 10.01 2.20
N GLY A 211 -3.41 10.63 1.86
CA GLY A 211 -4.58 10.78 2.72
C GLY A 211 -4.78 12.20 3.26
N TRP A 212 -5.79 12.38 4.11
CA TRP A 212 -6.07 13.63 4.79
C TRP A 212 -4.96 14.03 5.75
N TYR A 213 -4.62 15.32 5.73
CA TYR A 213 -3.70 15.96 6.66
C TYR A 213 -4.07 17.38 6.99
N TRP A 214 -3.54 17.86 8.11
CA TRP A 214 -3.63 19.25 8.49
C TRP A 214 -2.61 20.10 7.71
N SER A 215 -3.09 20.96 6.82
CA SER A 215 -2.27 21.98 6.18
C SER A 215 -2.23 23.23 7.03
N ALA A 216 -1.07 23.54 7.60
CA ALA A 216 -0.86 24.80 8.34
C ALA A 216 -1.00 26.02 7.40
N THR A 217 -0.57 25.90 6.15
CA THR A 217 -0.68 26.96 5.12
C THR A 217 -2.12 27.28 4.78
N LEU A 218 -2.97 26.26 4.62
CA LEU A 218 -4.39 26.45 4.31
C LEU A 218 -5.27 26.58 5.57
N ASN A 219 -4.68 26.39 6.75
CA ASN A 219 -5.36 26.32 8.05
C ASN A 219 -6.60 25.41 8.04
N ARG A 220 -6.48 24.24 7.40
CA ARG A 220 -7.56 23.25 7.29
C ARG A 220 -7.03 21.85 7.05
N TRP A 221 -7.88 20.86 7.31
CA TRP A 221 -7.70 19.51 6.78
C TRP A 221 -7.88 19.52 5.26
N THR A 222 -6.97 18.87 4.54
CA THR A 222 -7.01 18.69 3.08
C THR A 222 -6.37 17.36 2.70
N THR A 223 -6.68 16.84 1.51
CA THR A 223 -5.89 15.81 0.84
C THR A 223 -4.72 16.46 0.09
N GLN A 224 -3.67 15.70 -0.25
CA GLN A 224 -2.52 16.26 -0.97
C GLN A 224 -2.88 16.53 -2.43
N ARG A 225 -3.76 15.69 -2.99
CA ARG A 225 -4.38 15.90 -4.30
C ARG A 225 -5.88 16.18 -4.17
N GLY A 226 -6.37 17.15 -4.94
CA GLY A 226 -7.80 17.46 -5.00
C GLY A 226 -8.58 16.39 -5.76
N ASN A 227 -9.89 16.57 -5.89
CA ASN A 227 -10.68 15.73 -6.80
C ASN A 227 -10.36 16.13 -8.25
N ASN A 228 -9.77 15.22 -9.01
CA ASN A 228 -9.52 15.36 -10.43
C ASN A 228 -10.20 14.22 -11.20
N TYR A 229 -10.98 14.54 -12.23
CA TYR A 229 -11.72 13.55 -13.04
C TYR A 229 -12.59 12.56 -12.24
N GLY A 230 -13.04 12.94 -11.03
CA GLY A 230 -13.82 12.07 -10.14
C GLY A 230 -12.98 11.19 -9.22
N LEU A 231 -11.66 11.34 -9.23
CA LEU A 231 -10.70 10.63 -8.39
C LEU A 231 -10.06 11.57 -7.37
N VAL A 232 -9.90 11.07 -6.15
CA VAL A 232 -8.92 11.60 -5.20
C VAL A 232 -7.83 10.52 -5.11
N GLU A 233 -6.64 10.81 -5.64
CA GLU A 233 -5.54 9.84 -5.74
C GLU A 233 -5.28 9.13 -4.40
N ASP A 234 -5.15 9.91 -3.33
CA ASP A 234 -4.98 9.46 -1.95
C ASP A 234 -5.97 8.38 -1.49
N LEU A 235 -7.21 8.43 -1.98
CA LEU A 235 -8.30 7.52 -1.61
C LEU A 235 -8.37 6.34 -2.60
N SER A 236 -8.23 6.60 -3.90
CA SER A 236 -8.21 5.55 -4.94
C SER A 236 -7.08 4.54 -4.71
N ASN A 237 -5.91 5.02 -4.31
CA ASN A 237 -4.77 4.17 -3.95
C ASN A 237 -5.06 3.33 -2.71
N ALA A 238 -5.63 3.93 -1.66
CA ALA A 238 -6.03 3.19 -0.48
C ALA A 238 -7.12 2.13 -0.79
N GLU A 239 -8.06 2.42 -1.69
CA GLU A 239 -9.05 1.45 -2.17
C GLU A 239 -8.41 0.27 -2.91
N ALA A 240 -7.50 0.52 -3.86
CA ALA A 240 -6.81 -0.53 -4.58
C ALA A 240 -6.02 -1.45 -3.63
N VAL A 241 -5.31 -0.85 -2.67
CA VAL A 241 -4.52 -1.60 -1.69
C VAL A 241 -5.42 -2.38 -0.71
N ASN A 242 -6.40 -1.73 -0.09
CA ASN A 242 -7.19 -2.34 0.97
C ASN A 242 -8.18 -3.39 0.45
N TYR A 243 -8.84 -3.15 -0.69
CA TYR A 243 -9.80 -4.11 -1.25
C TYR A 243 -9.14 -5.29 -1.94
N TYR A 244 -8.00 -5.09 -2.60
CA TYR A 244 -7.40 -6.11 -3.47
C TYR A 244 -6.03 -6.56 -3.00
N LEU A 245 -5.01 -5.68 -3.02
CA LEU A 245 -3.61 -6.10 -2.84
C LEU A 245 -3.39 -6.76 -1.47
N ALA A 246 -3.84 -6.11 -0.40
CA ALA A 246 -3.72 -6.62 0.95
C ALA A 246 -4.42 -7.98 1.12
N ARG A 247 -5.53 -8.20 0.40
CA ARG A 247 -6.26 -9.47 0.43
C ARG A 247 -5.55 -10.56 -0.37
N TYR A 248 -5.03 -10.26 -1.56
CA TYR A 248 -4.23 -11.22 -2.33
C TYR A 248 -3.01 -11.70 -1.56
N LEU A 249 -2.30 -10.78 -0.89
CA LEU A 249 -1.12 -11.11 -0.09
C LEU A 249 -1.47 -11.90 1.18
N TRP A 250 -2.54 -11.52 1.88
CA TRP A 250 -3.05 -12.29 3.00
C TRP A 250 -3.40 -13.72 2.57
N ASN A 251 -4.11 -13.87 1.45
CA ASN A 251 -4.48 -15.15 0.87
C ASN A 251 -3.27 -16.00 0.46
N ALA A 252 -2.17 -15.37 0.02
CA ALA A 252 -0.91 -16.02 -0.25
C ALA A 252 -0.13 -16.41 1.02
N GLY A 253 -0.61 -16.06 2.22
CA GLY A 253 -0.03 -16.45 3.52
C GLY A 253 0.89 -15.42 4.17
N ALA A 254 1.04 -14.23 3.58
CA ALA A 254 1.88 -13.17 4.14
C ALA A 254 1.35 -12.62 5.47
N ASP A 255 2.24 -12.14 6.35
CA ASP A 255 1.88 -11.16 7.38
C ASP A 255 1.79 -9.79 6.71
N VAL A 256 0.57 -9.27 6.54
CA VAL A 256 0.33 -8.02 5.80
C VAL A 256 0.19 -6.86 6.77
N TRP A 257 1.17 -5.96 6.71
CA TRP A 257 1.22 -4.73 7.48
C TRP A 257 0.92 -3.51 6.63
N MET A 258 0.36 -2.49 7.27
CA MET A 258 -0.15 -1.31 6.61
C MET A 258 0.39 -0.08 7.35
N VAL A 259 0.93 0.88 6.59
CA VAL A 259 1.37 2.17 7.16
C VAL A 259 0.22 3.18 7.31
N ARG A 260 -0.98 2.82 6.81
CA ARG A 260 -2.26 3.52 7.03
C ARG A 260 -3.29 2.51 7.54
N GLU A 261 -4.35 2.97 8.20
CA GLU A 261 -5.43 2.08 8.65
C GLU A 261 -6.08 1.36 7.45
N ARG A 262 -6.30 0.04 7.58
CA ARG A 262 -6.86 -0.81 6.53
C ARG A 262 -8.38 -0.93 6.59
N ALA A 263 -8.94 -0.80 7.78
CA ALA A 263 -10.35 -1.04 8.03
C ALA A 263 -11.17 0.17 7.59
N MET A 264 -11.96 -0.02 6.53
CA MET A 264 -12.76 1.05 5.92
C MET A 264 -14.10 1.32 6.63
N SER A 265 -14.18 1.01 7.93
CA SER A 265 -15.36 1.21 8.75
C SER A 265 -15.18 2.38 9.73
N GLN A 266 -16.23 3.19 9.87
CA GLN A 266 -16.25 4.34 10.82
C GLN A 266 -16.45 3.93 12.28
N ALA A 267 -16.99 2.73 12.51
CA ALA A 267 -17.24 2.25 13.86
C ALA A 267 -15.93 1.78 14.48
N GLU A 268 -15.77 2.07 15.77
CA GLU A 268 -14.70 1.53 16.61
C GLU A 268 -15.29 1.21 17.98
N VAL A 269 -15.06 -0.03 18.41
CA VAL A 269 -15.35 -0.46 19.78
C VAL A 269 -14.08 -1.13 20.31
N ILE A 270 -13.57 -0.63 21.42
CA ILE A 270 -12.44 -1.22 22.13
C ILE A 270 -12.96 -1.78 23.43
N VAL A 271 -12.70 -3.07 23.66
CA VAL A 271 -13.02 -3.75 24.91
C VAL A 271 -11.70 -4.10 25.57
N ASP A 272 -11.50 -3.54 26.76
CA ASP A 272 -10.33 -3.73 27.60
C ASP A 272 -10.64 -4.74 28.73
N ASN A 273 -9.64 -5.44 29.27
CA ASN A 273 -9.88 -6.36 30.39
C ASN A 273 -10.42 -5.66 31.64
N ASP A 274 -10.04 -4.41 31.87
CA ASP A 274 -10.50 -3.61 33.01
C ASP A 274 -11.97 -3.17 32.87
N ALA A 275 -12.59 -3.35 31.70
CA ALA A 275 -14.01 -3.04 31.49
C ALA A 275 -14.95 -3.92 32.35
N GLY A 276 -14.49 -5.12 32.73
CA GLY A 276 -15.28 -6.06 33.54
C GLY A 276 -16.57 -6.55 32.88
N SER A 277 -17.35 -7.34 33.63
CA SER A 277 -18.55 -7.99 33.10
C SER A 277 -19.68 -6.98 32.81
N PRO A 278 -20.42 -7.11 31.70
CA PRO A 278 -20.39 -8.21 30.73
C PRO A 278 -19.42 -8.03 29.56
N ALA A 279 -18.76 -6.87 29.45
CA ALA A 279 -17.89 -6.55 28.32
C ALA A 279 -16.63 -7.43 28.30
N TYR A 280 -16.04 -7.69 29.46
CA TYR A 280 -14.93 -8.62 29.65
C TYR A 280 -15.25 -9.65 30.73
N SER A 281 -14.89 -10.91 30.50
CA SER A 281 -15.10 -11.99 31.46
C SER A 281 -14.06 -13.10 31.33
N GLU A 282 -13.81 -13.81 32.43
CA GLU A 282 -12.80 -14.86 32.52
C GLU A 282 -13.38 -16.16 33.07
N THR A 283 -12.78 -17.28 32.67
CA THR A 283 -12.95 -18.58 33.31
C THR A 283 -11.58 -19.19 33.61
N GLY A 284 -11.53 -20.06 34.62
CA GLY A 284 -10.27 -20.64 35.09
C GLY A 284 -9.46 -19.67 35.94
N SER A 285 -8.14 -19.85 35.96
CA SER A 285 -7.22 -19.06 36.78
C SER A 285 -6.50 -18.02 35.93
N TRP A 286 -6.65 -16.74 36.31
CA TRP A 286 -5.98 -15.59 35.72
C TRP A 286 -5.44 -14.67 36.81
N ALA A 287 -4.22 -14.16 36.61
CA ALA A 287 -3.58 -13.20 37.51
C ALA A 287 -3.56 -11.79 36.90
N VAL A 288 -3.56 -10.76 37.76
CA VAL A 288 -3.44 -9.34 37.34
C VAL A 288 -1.96 -9.04 37.09
N SER A 289 -1.67 -8.23 36.09
CA SER A 289 -0.35 -7.65 35.89
C SER A 289 0.07 -6.73 37.05
N SER A 290 1.38 -6.56 37.21
CA SER A 290 1.97 -5.52 38.07
C SER A 290 2.50 -4.31 37.27
N THR A 291 2.48 -4.41 35.94
CA THR A 291 2.88 -3.35 35.00
C THR A 291 1.70 -2.93 34.14
N PRO A 292 1.73 -1.71 33.56
CA PRO A 292 0.64 -1.18 32.75
C PRO A 292 0.35 -2.04 31.52
N GLY A 293 -0.95 -2.20 31.23
CA GLY A 293 -1.48 -2.73 29.98
C GLY A 293 -1.94 -1.61 29.04
N TYR A 294 -2.92 -1.91 28.20
CA TYR A 294 -3.49 -0.95 27.27
C TYR A 294 -3.99 0.32 27.99
N ASN A 295 -3.69 1.48 27.41
CA ASN A 295 -4.11 2.79 27.93
C ASN A 295 -3.76 3.05 29.41
N GLY A 296 -2.70 2.42 29.92
CA GLY A 296 -2.25 2.56 31.31
C GLY A 296 -3.03 1.73 32.32
N GLY A 297 -3.92 0.83 31.87
CA GLY A 297 -4.68 -0.10 32.70
C GLY A 297 -3.86 -1.28 33.21
N THR A 298 -4.52 -2.35 33.62
CA THR A 298 -3.90 -3.64 33.92
C THR A 298 -4.05 -4.60 32.74
N TYR A 299 -3.31 -5.69 32.72
CA TYR A 299 -3.59 -6.84 31.84
C TYR A 299 -3.71 -8.12 32.67
N ARG A 300 -4.19 -9.17 32.04
CA ARG A 300 -4.46 -10.46 32.66
C ARG A 300 -3.55 -11.51 32.06
N TRP A 301 -3.05 -12.44 32.86
CA TRP A 301 -2.25 -13.55 32.35
C TRP A 301 -2.60 -14.89 32.97
N ALA A 302 -2.43 -15.95 32.18
CA ALA A 302 -2.60 -17.34 32.61
C ALA A 302 -1.48 -18.21 32.04
N SER A 303 -1.17 -19.32 32.71
CA SER A 303 -0.25 -20.32 32.16
C SER A 303 -0.90 -21.09 31.01
N THR A 304 -0.14 -21.36 29.95
CA THR A 304 -0.56 -22.18 28.83
C THR A 304 -0.44 -23.68 29.13
N TYR A 305 -1.35 -24.46 28.56
CA TYR A 305 -1.37 -25.93 28.62
C TYR A 305 -1.71 -26.51 27.24
N SER A 306 -1.52 -27.82 27.06
CA SER A 306 -1.88 -28.49 25.81
C SER A 306 -3.40 -28.62 25.61
N SER A 307 -4.19 -28.34 26.65
CA SER A 307 -5.64 -28.30 26.62
C SER A 307 -6.17 -27.02 27.25
N GLN A 308 -7.38 -26.60 26.85
CA GLN A 308 -8.02 -25.40 27.38
C GLN A 308 -8.45 -25.63 28.83
N THR A 309 -7.96 -24.79 29.74
CA THR A 309 -8.38 -24.76 31.15
C THR A 309 -8.84 -23.36 31.61
N SER A 310 -8.44 -22.31 30.90
CA SER A 310 -8.79 -20.92 31.17
C SER A 310 -9.18 -20.20 29.88
N THR A 311 -10.10 -19.24 29.98
CA THR A 311 -10.48 -18.37 28.86
C THR A 311 -10.63 -16.92 29.32
N ALA A 312 -10.37 -15.97 28.43
CA ALA A 312 -10.67 -14.55 28.57
C ALA A 312 -11.52 -14.11 27.36
N THR A 313 -12.65 -13.45 27.60
CA THR A 313 -13.63 -13.14 26.54
C THR A 313 -13.97 -11.65 26.53
N TRP A 314 -13.79 -11.01 25.39
CA TRP A 314 -14.23 -9.66 25.07
C TRP A 314 -15.53 -9.69 24.26
N ARG A 315 -16.58 -9.07 24.77
CA ARG A 315 -17.92 -8.96 24.15
C ARG A 315 -18.23 -7.49 23.86
N PRO A 316 -18.01 -7.01 22.63
CA PRO A 316 -18.36 -5.64 22.26
C PRO A 316 -19.88 -5.44 22.21
N ASP A 317 -20.34 -4.20 22.40
CA ASP A 317 -21.68 -3.78 21.99
C ASP A 317 -21.55 -3.04 20.64
N LEU A 318 -21.79 -3.76 19.55
CA LEU A 318 -21.54 -3.23 18.19
C LEU A 318 -22.72 -2.38 17.72
N PRO A 319 -22.49 -1.14 17.25
CA PRO A 319 -23.58 -0.19 16.96
C PRO A 319 -24.42 -0.55 15.72
N ARG A 320 -23.90 -1.42 14.84
CA ARG A 320 -24.59 -1.87 13.63
C ARG A 320 -24.03 -3.20 13.13
N ALA A 321 -24.80 -3.88 12.29
CA ALA A 321 -24.34 -5.09 11.61
C ALA A 321 -23.48 -4.70 10.40
N ASP A 322 -22.20 -5.07 10.39
CA ASP A 322 -21.20 -4.64 9.39
C ASP A 322 -19.98 -5.57 9.38
N TRP A 323 -19.07 -5.33 8.45
CA TRP A 323 -17.71 -5.88 8.50
C TRP A 323 -16.85 -5.11 9.49
N TYR A 324 -16.23 -5.84 10.41
CA TYR A 324 -15.29 -5.30 11.40
C TYR A 324 -13.95 -6.02 11.28
N ALA A 325 -12.90 -5.25 11.02
CA ALA A 325 -11.54 -5.67 11.32
C ALA A 325 -11.40 -5.85 12.84
N VAL A 326 -10.78 -6.94 13.26
CA VAL A 326 -10.57 -7.28 14.67
C VAL A 326 -9.08 -7.26 14.97
N TRP A 327 -8.71 -6.61 16.06
CA TRP A 327 -7.33 -6.44 16.48
C TRP A 327 -7.13 -6.85 17.94
N ALA A 328 -5.97 -7.39 18.26
CA ALA A 328 -5.53 -7.64 19.62
C ALA A 328 -4.41 -6.67 20.01
N TRP A 329 -4.44 -6.21 21.25
CA TRP A 329 -3.33 -5.53 21.92
C TRP A 329 -2.88 -6.41 23.09
N TYR A 330 -1.58 -6.52 23.31
CA TYR A 330 -1.00 -7.31 24.40
C TYR A 330 0.40 -6.79 24.73
N LEU A 331 0.90 -7.16 25.91
CA LEU A 331 2.30 -6.94 26.28
C LEU A 331 3.16 -8.12 25.83
N GLU A 332 4.13 -7.84 24.97
CA GLU A 332 5.05 -8.84 24.43
C GLU A 332 6.11 -9.33 25.43
N GLY A 333 6.81 -10.42 25.08
CA GLY A 333 7.92 -10.97 25.85
C GLY A 333 8.30 -12.40 25.44
N ALA A 334 9.55 -12.81 25.68
CA ALA A 334 10.02 -14.15 25.29
C ALA A 334 9.40 -15.32 26.08
N ASN A 335 8.63 -15.04 27.14
CA ASN A 335 7.86 -16.04 27.91
C ASN A 335 6.37 -16.00 27.58
N ARG A 336 6.03 -15.62 26.35
CA ARG A 336 4.67 -15.62 25.80
C ARG A 336 4.55 -16.74 24.78
N PRO A 337 3.36 -17.33 24.58
CA PRO A 337 3.21 -18.37 23.57
C PRO A 337 3.36 -17.77 22.16
N PHE A 338 4.09 -18.47 21.31
CA PHE A 338 4.17 -18.11 19.89
C PHE A 338 2.87 -18.37 19.12
N ASP A 339 1.93 -19.13 19.67
CA ASP A 339 0.68 -19.57 19.02
C ASP A 339 -0.60 -19.22 19.80
N ALA A 340 -0.63 -18.07 20.49
CA ALA A 340 -1.83 -17.62 21.23
C ALA A 340 -3.10 -17.72 20.37
N ARG A 341 -4.13 -18.41 20.89
CA ARG A 341 -5.31 -18.82 20.12
C ARG A 341 -6.51 -17.95 20.44
N TYR A 342 -6.92 -17.14 19.48
CA TYR A 342 -8.09 -16.28 19.54
C TYR A 342 -9.26 -16.92 18.78
N GLN A 343 -10.39 -17.10 19.44
CA GLN A 343 -11.63 -17.58 18.86
C GLN A 343 -12.56 -16.39 18.62
N VAL A 344 -12.70 -15.97 17.36
CA VAL A 344 -13.59 -14.89 16.94
C VAL A 344 -14.98 -15.47 16.69
N GLN A 345 -15.93 -15.17 17.57
CA GLN A 345 -17.35 -15.47 17.40
C GLN A 345 -17.99 -14.36 16.57
N HIS A 346 -18.27 -14.64 15.31
CA HIS A 346 -18.91 -13.72 14.36
C HIS A 346 -20.22 -14.32 13.83
N ALA A 347 -20.93 -13.63 12.93
CA ALA A 347 -22.27 -14.08 12.49
C ALA A 347 -22.26 -15.40 11.67
N GLY A 348 -21.08 -15.86 11.25
CA GLY A 348 -20.89 -17.10 10.49
C GLY A 348 -20.51 -18.31 11.37
N GLY A 349 -20.23 -18.08 12.65
CA GLY A 349 -19.76 -19.11 13.57
C GLY A 349 -18.56 -18.64 14.38
N VAL A 350 -17.64 -19.56 14.68
CA VAL A 350 -16.41 -19.28 15.41
C VAL A 350 -15.22 -19.61 14.53
N THR A 351 -14.35 -18.62 14.31
CA THR A 351 -13.08 -18.80 13.61
C THR A 351 -11.93 -18.71 14.61
N GLU A 352 -11.02 -19.68 14.58
CA GLU A 352 -9.78 -19.63 15.34
C GLU A 352 -8.67 -18.92 14.54
N VAL A 353 -7.94 -18.04 15.21
CA VAL A 353 -6.77 -17.33 14.71
C VAL A 353 -5.62 -17.54 15.69
N ARG A 354 -4.44 -17.85 15.16
CA ARG A 354 -3.21 -17.96 15.96
C ARG A 354 -2.32 -16.75 15.71
N LEU A 355 -1.78 -16.20 16.80
CA LEU A 355 -0.90 -15.03 16.78
C LEU A 355 0.21 -15.24 17.81
N SER A 356 1.44 -14.86 17.47
CA SER A 356 2.50 -14.83 18.47
C SER A 356 2.33 -13.64 19.39
N GLN A 357 2.40 -13.88 20.71
CA GLN A 357 2.47 -12.81 21.70
C GLN A 357 3.91 -12.45 22.09
N GLU A 358 4.92 -13.05 21.45
CA GLU A 358 6.32 -12.82 21.82
C GLU A 358 6.89 -11.49 21.32
N VAL A 359 6.33 -10.96 20.24
CA VAL A 359 6.81 -9.77 19.51
C VAL A 359 5.65 -8.89 19.07
N HIS A 360 5.96 -7.67 18.60
CA HIS A 360 5.01 -6.70 18.05
C HIS A 360 3.82 -6.34 18.96
N GLY A 361 3.89 -6.66 20.26
CA GLY A 361 2.94 -6.22 21.27
C GLY A 361 2.93 -4.69 21.36
N ARG A 362 2.09 -4.13 22.22
CA ARG A 362 1.93 -2.68 22.37
C ARG A 362 1.53 -1.93 21.08
N THR A 363 1.10 -2.66 20.05
CA THR A 363 0.44 -2.16 18.83
C THR A 363 -0.84 -2.97 18.58
N TRP A 364 -1.72 -2.48 17.71
CA TRP A 364 -2.88 -3.27 17.30
C TRP A 364 -2.48 -4.31 16.25
N ARG A 365 -2.57 -5.59 16.63
CA ARG A 365 -2.25 -6.74 15.77
C ARG A 365 -3.49 -7.35 15.13
N TYR A 366 -3.45 -7.52 13.81
CA TYR A 366 -4.60 -7.97 13.01
C TYR A 366 -4.95 -9.43 13.28
N LEU A 367 -6.21 -9.69 13.63
CA LEU A 367 -6.76 -11.05 13.72
C LEU A 367 -7.58 -11.43 12.48
N GLY A 368 -8.01 -10.47 11.67
CA GLY A 368 -8.87 -10.70 10.52
C GLY A 368 -10.02 -9.70 10.45
N GLU A 369 -10.85 -9.84 9.43
CA GLU A 369 -12.05 -9.03 9.23
C GLU A 369 -13.25 -9.95 9.09
N TYR A 370 -14.29 -9.68 9.88
CA TYR A 370 -15.42 -10.59 10.06
C TYR A 370 -16.73 -9.78 10.03
N TYR A 371 -17.78 -10.41 9.53
CA TYR A 371 -19.11 -9.82 9.59
C TYR A 371 -19.79 -10.13 10.93
N PHE A 372 -20.21 -9.08 11.63
CA PHE A 372 -20.94 -9.18 12.89
C PHE A 372 -22.35 -8.61 12.75
N GLU A 373 -23.28 -9.16 13.53
CA GLU A 373 -24.58 -8.51 13.76
C GLU A 373 -24.41 -7.39 14.81
N ALA A 374 -25.36 -6.44 14.83
CA ALA A 374 -25.39 -5.40 15.86
C ALA A 374 -25.62 -6.01 17.27
N GLY A 375 -25.14 -5.32 18.30
CA GLY A 375 -25.27 -5.73 19.70
C GLY A 375 -24.11 -6.60 20.20
N THR A 376 -24.40 -7.50 21.13
CA THR A 376 -23.41 -8.23 21.94
C THR A 376 -23.28 -9.72 21.62
N ALA A 377 -23.83 -10.14 20.48
CA ALA A 377 -23.76 -11.55 20.03
C ALA A 377 -22.34 -11.93 19.57
N GLY A 378 -21.57 -10.97 19.05
CA GLY A 378 -20.18 -11.14 18.70
C GLY A 378 -19.25 -11.19 19.91
N ALA A 379 -18.15 -11.93 19.81
CA ALA A 379 -17.13 -11.96 20.85
C ALA A 379 -15.77 -12.36 20.29
N VAL A 380 -14.71 -12.06 21.05
CA VAL A 380 -13.39 -12.69 20.90
C VAL A 380 -13.06 -13.40 22.20
N THR A 381 -12.66 -14.66 22.12
CA THR A 381 -12.23 -15.46 23.28
C THR A 381 -10.80 -15.93 23.10
N LEU A 382 -9.90 -15.51 23.99
CA LEU A 382 -8.55 -16.07 24.10
C LEU A 382 -8.59 -17.31 24.99
N ILE A 383 -8.01 -18.41 24.51
CA ILE A 383 -7.88 -19.66 25.26
C ILE A 383 -6.41 -19.90 25.63
N ASN A 384 -6.17 -20.55 26.77
CA ASN A 384 -4.80 -20.88 27.18
C ASN A 384 -4.27 -22.22 26.63
N ALA A 385 -5.00 -22.84 25.68
CA ALA A 385 -4.49 -23.98 24.94
C ALA A 385 -3.41 -23.51 23.95
N SER A 386 -2.26 -24.16 23.93
CA SER A 386 -1.10 -23.78 23.12
C SER A 386 -0.23 -25.00 22.85
N ASP A 387 0.49 -24.97 21.72
CA ASP A 387 1.52 -25.96 21.41
C ASP A 387 2.80 -25.73 22.25
N GLU A 388 2.87 -24.59 22.96
CA GLU A 388 3.94 -24.20 23.87
C GLU A 388 3.45 -24.05 25.31
N THR A 389 3.52 -25.15 26.08
CA THR A 389 3.00 -25.18 27.45
C THR A 389 3.92 -24.50 28.47
N GLY A 390 3.35 -23.90 29.51
CA GLY A 390 4.10 -23.25 30.59
C GLY A 390 4.47 -21.78 30.32
N GLN A 391 4.07 -21.24 29.17
CA GLN A 391 4.18 -19.82 28.85
C GLN A 391 3.06 -19.01 29.50
N ALA A 392 3.24 -17.69 29.57
CA ALA A 392 2.19 -16.78 30.02
C ALA A 392 1.42 -16.24 28.81
N VAL A 393 0.16 -16.65 28.64
CA VAL A 393 -0.75 -16.05 27.66
C VAL A 393 -1.38 -14.78 28.23
N ILE A 394 -1.40 -13.69 27.46
CA ILE A 394 -1.80 -12.35 27.90
C ILE A 394 -3.16 -11.97 27.31
N ALA A 395 -4.09 -11.57 28.16
CA ALA A 395 -5.36 -10.96 27.81
C ALA A 395 -5.35 -9.50 28.23
N ASP A 396 -5.50 -8.59 27.26
CA ASP A 396 -5.56 -7.15 27.51
C ASP A 396 -6.76 -6.51 26.78
N ALA A 397 -6.55 -5.96 25.58
CA ALA A 397 -7.59 -5.26 24.82
C ALA A 397 -7.83 -5.84 23.43
N VAL A 398 -9.09 -5.78 22.99
CA VAL A 398 -9.53 -6.14 21.64
C VAL A 398 -10.28 -4.97 21.01
N ARG A 399 -9.93 -4.64 19.78
CA ARG A 399 -10.54 -3.55 18.99
C ARG A 399 -11.32 -4.11 17.81
N PHE A 400 -12.52 -3.58 17.60
CA PHE A 400 -13.42 -3.90 16.49
C PHE A 400 -13.66 -2.67 15.63
N GLY A 401 -13.30 -2.75 14.35
CA GLY A 401 -13.52 -1.70 13.33
C GLY A 401 -12.35 -0.73 13.16
N GLY A 402 -12.49 0.17 12.17
CA GLY A 402 -11.46 1.13 11.75
C GLY A 402 -11.51 2.48 12.46
N GLY A 403 -12.69 2.90 12.92
CA GLY A 403 -12.87 4.14 13.67
C GLY A 403 -12.62 5.43 12.89
N MET A 404 -12.76 6.52 13.63
CA MET A 404 -12.49 7.88 13.16
C MET A 404 -11.08 8.31 13.55
N GLY A 405 -10.52 9.26 12.80
CA GLY A 405 -9.28 9.92 13.13
C GLY A 405 -9.32 10.54 14.52
N SER A 406 -8.36 10.15 15.37
CA SER A 406 -8.32 10.49 16.80
C SER A 406 -7.11 11.32 17.19
N ILE A 407 -6.13 11.49 16.29
CA ILE A 407 -4.95 12.31 16.54
C ILE A 407 -5.30 13.78 16.26
N ALA A 408 -5.25 14.61 17.30
CA ALA A 408 -5.48 16.03 17.18
C ALA A 408 -4.20 16.78 16.78
N VAL A 409 -4.27 17.57 15.71
CA VAL A 409 -3.21 18.48 15.26
C VAL A 409 -3.83 19.80 14.80
N GLY A 410 -3.19 20.92 15.12
CA GLY A 410 -3.70 22.24 14.75
C GLY A 410 -5.17 22.45 15.19
N GLY A 411 -6.08 22.50 14.22
CA GLY A 411 -7.51 22.76 14.42
C GLY A 411 -8.36 21.62 15.02
N GLY A 412 -7.76 20.51 15.47
CA GLY A 412 -8.46 19.40 16.13
C GLY A 412 -8.20 18.06 15.43
N THR A 413 -9.13 17.10 15.55
CA THR A 413 -9.11 15.87 14.75
C THR A 413 -9.62 16.13 13.34
N SER A 414 -9.36 15.20 12.41
CA SER A 414 -9.78 15.34 11.00
C SER A 414 -11.29 15.29 10.80
N GLY A 415 -12.03 14.63 11.70
CA GLY A 415 -13.44 14.29 11.49
C GLY A 415 -13.65 13.28 10.36
N ARG A 416 -12.59 12.60 9.90
CA ARG A 416 -12.61 11.61 8.82
C ARG A 416 -12.40 10.19 9.36
N PRO A 417 -12.86 9.16 8.64
CA PRO A 417 -12.47 7.78 8.94
C PRO A 417 -10.95 7.64 8.93
N ARG A 418 -10.38 6.86 9.85
CA ARG A 418 -8.92 6.77 10.03
C ARG A 418 -8.20 6.22 8.80
N TRP A 419 -8.83 5.34 8.02
CA TRP A 419 -8.26 4.82 6.77
C TRP A 419 -8.03 5.92 5.72
N GLU A 420 -8.78 7.03 5.79
CA GLU A 420 -8.60 8.17 4.89
C GLU A 420 -7.44 9.09 5.33
N GLU A 421 -6.86 8.91 6.51
CA GLU A 421 -5.79 9.76 7.05
C GLU A 421 -4.39 9.33 6.60
N GLN A 422 -3.44 10.27 6.69
CA GLN A 422 -2.02 10.05 6.45
C GLN A 422 -1.36 9.07 7.41
N ALA A 423 -0.24 8.49 6.97
CA ALA A 423 0.51 7.47 7.69
C ALA A 423 1.02 7.98 9.05
N THR A 424 1.33 9.27 9.16
CA THR A 424 1.76 9.87 10.44
C THR A 424 0.75 9.66 11.57
N TYR A 425 -0.55 9.80 11.28
CA TYR A 425 -1.60 9.67 12.28
C TYR A 425 -1.81 8.21 12.66
N TRP A 426 -1.73 7.30 11.69
CA TRP A 426 -1.79 5.86 11.94
C TRP A 426 -0.61 5.37 12.76
N ALA A 427 0.63 5.75 12.40
CA ALA A 427 1.83 5.38 13.15
C ALA A 427 1.74 5.88 14.61
N ARG A 428 1.27 7.12 14.85
CA ARG A 428 1.00 7.64 16.20
C ARG A 428 -0.08 6.85 16.94
N TYR A 429 -1.15 6.48 16.26
CA TYR A 429 -2.21 5.65 16.83
C TYR A 429 -1.70 4.25 17.23
N GLN A 430 -0.74 3.72 16.48
CA GLN A 430 -0.03 2.48 16.77
C GLN A 430 1.04 2.62 17.86
N GLY A 431 1.28 3.83 18.38
CA GLY A 431 2.23 4.09 19.45
C GLY A 431 3.66 4.40 18.97
N ALA A 432 3.87 4.66 17.68
CA ALA A 432 5.17 5.04 17.16
C ALA A 432 5.65 6.38 17.79
N PRO A 433 6.92 6.46 18.21
CA PRO A 433 7.44 7.65 18.88
C PRO A 433 7.69 8.80 17.87
N PRO A 434 7.84 10.06 18.32
CA PRO A 434 7.99 11.23 17.46
C PRO A 434 9.08 11.12 16.39
N GLU A 435 10.18 10.42 16.68
CA GLU A 435 11.32 10.18 15.80
C GLU A 435 10.94 9.36 14.56
N VAL A 436 9.92 8.51 14.68
CA VAL A 436 9.38 7.66 13.59
C VAL A 436 8.32 8.41 12.78
N VAL A 437 7.81 9.55 13.26
CA VAL A 437 6.71 10.31 12.62
C VAL A 437 7.05 11.77 12.27
N PRO A 438 8.20 12.06 11.61
CA PRO A 438 8.62 13.42 11.30
C PRO A 438 7.69 14.12 10.30
N ASN A 439 7.31 13.44 9.22
CA ASN A 439 6.34 13.86 8.22
C ASN A 439 5.77 12.62 7.50
N ASP A 440 4.77 12.78 6.65
CA ASP A 440 4.07 11.65 6.02
C ASP A 440 4.96 10.76 5.14
N VAL A 441 5.74 11.35 4.25
CA VAL A 441 6.53 10.60 3.27
C VAL A 441 7.62 9.80 3.98
N VAL A 442 8.27 10.41 4.97
CA VAL A 442 9.38 9.81 5.74
C VAL A 442 8.89 8.85 6.82
N ALA A 443 7.71 9.09 7.42
CA ALA A 443 7.16 8.22 8.45
C ALA A 443 6.81 6.82 7.95
N ARG A 444 6.50 6.66 6.66
CA ARG A 444 6.09 5.38 6.07
C ARG A 444 7.19 4.31 6.15
N PRO A 445 8.39 4.53 5.57
CA PRO A 445 9.48 3.58 5.70
C PRO A 445 9.98 3.48 7.15
N LEU A 446 10.03 4.58 7.92
CA LEU A 446 10.46 4.52 9.32
C LEU A 446 9.52 3.69 10.18
N TYR A 447 8.21 3.78 9.99
CA TYR A 447 7.24 2.97 10.73
C TYR A 447 7.39 1.49 10.40
N ALA A 448 7.61 1.15 9.12
CA ALA A 448 7.88 -0.21 8.70
C ALA A 448 9.17 -0.77 9.32
N GLU A 449 10.26 -0.01 9.30
CA GLU A 449 11.54 -0.39 9.91
C GLU A 449 11.44 -0.50 11.43
N TRP A 450 10.79 0.47 12.09
CA TRP A 450 10.59 0.48 13.55
C TRP A 450 9.79 -0.74 14.01
N GLU A 451 8.67 -1.03 13.37
CA GLU A 451 7.83 -2.14 13.79
C GLU A 451 8.44 -3.50 13.43
N THR A 452 9.15 -3.59 12.29
CA THR A 452 9.90 -4.79 11.91
C THR A 452 11.06 -5.06 12.86
N ALA A 453 11.75 -4.02 13.35
CA ALA A 453 12.82 -4.17 14.34
C ALA A 453 12.33 -4.73 15.68
N ARG A 454 11.03 -4.59 15.99
CA ARG A 454 10.37 -5.14 17.18
C ARG A 454 9.85 -6.57 16.98
N GLY A 455 10.04 -7.10 15.77
CA GLY A 455 9.75 -8.47 15.39
C GLY A 455 10.82 -9.47 15.80
N TYR A 456 10.78 -10.64 15.16
CA TYR A 456 11.79 -11.66 15.44
C TYR A 456 13.14 -11.32 14.78
N PRO A 457 14.26 -11.76 15.38
CA PRO A 457 15.55 -11.81 14.68
C PRO A 457 15.41 -12.49 13.31
N GLY A 458 15.81 -11.81 12.23
CA GLY A 458 15.67 -12.35 10.88
C GLY A 458 14.44 -11.88 10.10
N GLU A 459 13.53 -11.13 10.72
CA GLU A 459 12.26 -10.75 10.10
C GLU A 459 12.42 -9.79 8.93
N ALA A 460 13.30 -8.78 9.06
CA ALA A 460 13.59 -7.86 7.96
C ALA A 460 14.07 -8.57 6.69
N GLN A 461 14.85 -9.65 6.83
CA GLN A 461 15.30 -10.46 5.69
C GLN A 461 14.15 -11.24 5.02
N ASN A 462 12.97 -11.32 5.63
CA ASN A 462 11.76 -11.90 5.06
C ASN A 462 10.65 -10.86 4.85
N ALA A 463 10.98 -9.57 4.94
CA ALA A 463 10.07 -8.46 4.69
C ALA A 463 10.30 -7.86 3.30
N VAL A 464 9.25 -7.25 2.75
CA VAL A 464 9.31 -6.31 1.62
C VAL A 464 8.43 -5.11 1.91
N PHE A 465 8.78 -3.95 1.36
CA PHE A 465 7.99 -2.72 1.43
C PHE A 465 7.51 -2.34 0.02
N VAL A 466 6.20 -2.17 -0.14
CA VAL A 466 5.59 -1.77 -1.41
C VAL A 466 4.77 -0.51 -1.20
N SER A 467 5.22 0.55 -1.84
CA SER A 467 4.52 1.81 -1.94
C SER A 467 3.72 1.86 -3.24
N TRP A 468 2.44 2.19 -3.14
CA TRP A 468 1.47 2.24 -4.21
C TRP A 468 0.98 3.68 -4.38
N HIS A 469 1.28 4.24 -5.55
CA HIS A 469 0.90 5.58 -5.97
C HIS A 469 0.33 5.59 -7.39
N THR A 470 -0.19 6.75 -7.76
CA THR A 470 -0.50 7.10 -9.16
C THR A 470 0.08 8.47 -9.46
N ASN A 471 0.52 8.65 -10.70
CA ASN A 471 1.34 9.78 -11.07
C ASN A 471 0.49 10.94 -11.60
N ALA A 472 1.14 12.10 -11.73
CA ALA A 472 0.60 13.31 -12.34
C ALA A 472 1.66 13.99 -13.21
N GLY A 473 1.21 14.70 -14.23
CA GLY A 473 2.03 15.47 -15.17
C GLY A 473 1.59 15.34 -16.62
N GLY A 474 0.36 14.88 -16.89
CA GLY A 474 -0.15 14.71 -18.26
C GLY A 474 0.46 13.52 -19.02
N GLY A 475 0.93 12.50 -18.29
CA GLY A 475 1.41 11.23 -18.85
C GLY A 475 0.36 10.13 -18.87
N THR A 476 0.74 8.96 -19.38
CA THR A 476 -0.01 7.70 -19.29
C THR A 476 0.95 6.52 -19.10
N GLY A 477 0.48 5.41 -18.53
CA GLY A 477 1.21 4.16 -18.30
C GLY A 477 1.82 4.02 -16.90
N SER A 478 2.47 2.88 -16.66
CA SER A 478 3.06 2.55 -15.35
C SER A 478 4.58 2.76 -15.29
N GLU A 479 5.08 3.20 -14.14
CA GLU A 479 6.50 3.22 -13.77
C GLU A 479 6.71 2.75 -12.33
N SER A 480 7.94 2.37 -11.99
CA SER A 480 8.31 2.01 -10.61
C SER A 480 9.62 2.66 -10.23
N TYR A 481 9.85 2.87 -8.92
CA TYR A 481 11.03 3.49 -8.37
C TYR A 481 11.67 2.66 -7.25
N ILE A 482 13.00 2.64 -7.23
CA ILE A 482 13.82 2.30 -6.05
C ILE A 482 14.64 3.51 -5.63
N HIS A 483 15.24 3.46 -4.44
CA HIS A 483 16.18 4.51 -4.02
C HIS A 483 17.43 4.52 -4.92
N VAL A 484 17.91 5.70 -5.34
CA VAL A 484 18.93 5.85 -6.39
C VAL A 484 20.36 5.52 -5.95
N SER A 485 20.77 5.95 -4.75
CA SER A 485 22.15 5.80 -4.27
C SER A 485 22.32 4.69 -3.24
N GLU A 486 21.25 4.35 -2.53
CA GLU A 486 21.26 3.41 -1.41
C GLU A 486 20.02 2.52 -1.41
N PRO A 487 19.71 1.81 -2.51
CA PRO A 487 18.63 0.83 -2.47
C PRO A 487 19.02 -0.29 -1.49
N THR A 488 18.13 -0.60 -0.55
CA THR A 488 18.31 -1.74 0.34
C THR A 488 18.48 -3.03 -0.47
N PRO A 489 19.34 -3.98 -0.03
CA PRO A 489 19.58 -5.22 -0.76
C PRO A 489 18.28 -5.96 -1.08
N GLY A 490 18.11 -6.33 -2.35
CA GLY A 490 16.90 -6.98 -2.86
C GLY A 490 15.90 -6.02 -3.54
N SER A 491 15.98 -4.70 -3.31
CA SER A 491 15.04 -3.73 -3.90
C SER A 491 15.00 -3.77 -5.43
N ALA A 492 16.16 -3.86 -6.10
CA ALA A 492 16.21 -3.95 -7.56
C ALA A 492 15.58 -5.25 -8.11
N GLN A 493 15.72 -6.36 -7.39
CA GLN A 493 15.11 -7.64 -7.78
C GLN A 493 13.60 -7.61 -7.54
N LEU A 494 13.17 -7.05 -6.40
CA LEU A 494 11.77 -6.85 -6.05
C LEU A 494 11.06 -5.97 -7.09
N GLN A 495 11.65 -4.82 -7.42
CA GLN A 495 11.18 -3.94 -8.50
C GLN A 495 11.10 -4.68 -9.82
N GLY A 496 12.16 -5.43 -10.17
CA GLY A 496 12.23 -6.24 -11.37
C GLY A 496 11.03 -7.17 -11.55
N TRP A 497 10.72 -7.95 -10.51
CA TRP A 497 9.60 -8.90 -10.53
C TRP A 497 8.23 -8.21 -10.52
N ILE A 498 8.02 -7.21 -9.66
CA ILE A 498 6.73 -6.51 -9.59
C ILE A 498 6.44 -5.76 -10.89
N HIS A 499 7.41 -5.00 -11.40
CA HIS A 499 7.21 -4.18 -12.60
C HIS A 499 6.97 -5.04 -13.84
N ALA A 500 7.74 -6.12 -14.01
CA ALA A 500 7.56 -7.03 -15.14
C ALA A 500 6.16 -7.68 -15.13
N GLU A 501 5.69 -8.15 -13.96
CA GLU A 501 4.37 -8.76 -13.84
C GLU A 501 3.26 -7.72 -14.07
N LEU A 502 3.38 -6.52 -13.48
CA LEU A 502 2.40 -5.44 -13.64
C LEU A 502 2.18 -5.07 -15.12
N ILE A 503 3.27 -4.89 -15.86
CA ILE A 503 3.20 -4.56 -17.29
C ILE A 503 2.64 -5.73 -18.11
N ALA A 504 3.04 -6.96 -17.81
CA ALA A 504 2.55 -8.14 -18.51
C ALA A 504 1.03 -8.31 -18.32
N ASP A 505 0.55 -8.23 -17.09
CA ASP A 505 -0.86 -8.41 -16.74
C ASP A 505 -1.74 -7.28 -17.28
N LEU A 506 -1.29 -6.02 -17.20
CA LEU A 506 -2.06 -4.91 -17.78
C LEU A 506 -2.14 -5.02 -19.30
N ARG A 507 -1.10 -5.52 -19.98
CA ARG A 507 -1.16 -5.79 -21.43
C ARG A 507 -2.06 -6.96 -21.78
N ALA A 508 -2.04 -8.02 -20.98
CA ALA A 508 -2.83 -9.21 -21.26
C ALA A 508 -4.31 -9.02 -20.89
N GLY A 509 -4.60 -8.35 -19.77
CA GLY A 509 -5.92 -8.29 -19.14
C GLY A 509 -6.65 -6.96 -19.25
N TRP A 510 -5.98 -5.87 -19.67
CA TRP A 510 -6.58 -4.54 -19.71
C TRP A 510 -6.44 -3.86 -21.08
N ASN A 511 -5.22 -3.47 -21.44
CA ASN A 511 -4.92 -2.75 -22.68
C ASN A 511 -3.64 -3.32 -23.30
N PRO A 512 -3.68 -4.00 -24.48
CA PRO A 512 -2.50 -4.60 -25.09
C PRO A 512 -1.38 -3.60 -25.44
N GLU A 513 -1.71 -2.31 -25.54
CA GLU A 513 -0.77 -1.22 -25.77
C GLU A 513 -0.42 -0.47 -24.47
N TRP A 514 -0.70 -1.06 -23.29
CA TRP A 514 -0.39 -0.43 -22.01
C TRP A 514 1.08 0.01 -21.96
N ARG A 515 1.25 1.30 -21.67
CA ARG A 515 2.53 1.97 -21.78
C ARG A 515 3.40 1.60 -20.58
N ASP A 516 4.55 1.00 -20.89
CA ASP A 516 5.61 0.78 -19.93
C ASP A 516 6.54 1.99 -19.94
N ARG A 517 6.62 2.69 -18.80
CA ARG A 517 7.47 3.87 -18.63
C ARG A 517 8.77 3.55 -17.90
N GLY A 518 9.04 2.25 -17.67
CA GLY A 518 10.32 1.75 -17.18
C GLY A 518 10.44 1.63 -15.67
N GLN A 519 11.46 0.88 -15.27
CA GLN A 519 11.95 0.78 -13.89
C GLN A 519 12.95 1.91 -13.65
N LYS A 520 12.72 2.69 -12.61
CA LYS A 520 13.44 3.93 -12.33
C LYS A 520 14.09 3.93 -10.97
N ALA A 521 14.97 4.90 -10.74
CA ALA A 521 15.55 5.17 -9.43
C ALA A 521 15.66 6.67 -9.16
N ALA A 522 15.22 7.08 -7.96
CA ALA A 522 15.27 8.46 -7.49
C ALA A 522 15.35 8.51 -5.95
N ASP A 523 15.81 9.63 -5.39
CA ASP A 523 15.90 9.85 -3.95
C ASP A 523 14.55 10.33 -3.39
N PHE A 524 13.54 9.44 -3.37
CA PHE A 524 12.24 9.72 -2.77
C PHE A 524 12.20 9.33 -1.29
N GLY A 525 11.66 10.20 -0.44
CA GLY A 525 11.57 10.00 1.01
C GLY A 525 10.88 8.70 1.44
N GLU A 526 9.94 8.19 0.65
CA GLU A 526 9.18 6.97 0.97
C GLU A 526 10.01 5.69 0.82
N LEU A 527 11.19 5.78 0.19
CA LEU A 527 12.16 4.70 0.05
C LEU A 527 13.48 5.00 0.76
N ARG A 528 13.79 6.29 0.99
CA ARG A 528 15.06 6.79 1.52
C ARG A 528 15.44 6.18 2.87
N GLU A 529 14.48 6.07 3.78
CA GLU A 529 14.76 5.62 5.15
C GLU A 529 14.60 4.11 5.35
N LEU A 530 14.38 3.35 4.27
CA LEU A 530 14.52 1.90 4.34
C LEU A 530 16.00 1.56 4.53
N SER A 531 16.30 0.75 5.53
CA SER A 531 17.67 0.37 5.91
C SER A 531 17.87 -1.14 5.90
N SER A 532 16.82 -1.91 6.18
CA SER A 532 16.86 -3.36 6.27
C SER A 532 15.86 -4.06 5.35
N ILE A 533 14.78 -3.37 4.96
CA ILE A 533 13.68 -3.93 4.17
C ILE A 533 13.85 -3.54 2.68
N PRO A 534 13.85 -4.49 1.72
CA PRO A 534 13.79 -4.18 0.30
C PRO A 534 12.49 -3.43 -0.05
N GLY A 535 12.61 -2.29 -0.75
CA GLY A 535 11.51 -1.39 -1.04
C GLY A 535 11.33 -1.09 -2.53
N VAL A 536 10.08 -0.93 -2.95
CA VAL A 536 9.72 -0.41 -4.27
C VAL A 536 8.52 0.53 -4.17
N LEU A 537 8.55 1.63 -4.92
CA LEU A 537 7.42 2.52 -5.13
C LEU A 537 6.85 2.31 -6.53
N LEU A 538 5.53 2.26 -6.64
CA LEU A 538 4.81 2.05 -7.88
C LEU A 538 4.04 3.31 -8.23
N GLU A 539 4.17 3.76 -9.46
CA GLU A 539 3.27 4.72 -10.08
C GLU A 539 2.44 3.94 -11.09
N VAL A 540 1.27 3.48 -10.65
CA VAL A 540 0.51 2.44 -11.38
C VAL A 540 -0.09 2.98 -12.68
N ALA A 541 -0.56 4.23 -12.66
CA ALA A 541 -1.14 4.94 -13.80
C ALA A 541 -1.14 6.45 -13.50
N PHE A 542 -1.70 7.29 -14.38
CA PHE A 542 -1.80 8.74 -14.18
C PHE A 542 -3.21 9.20 -13.79
N HIS A 543 -3.35 9.81 -12.60
CA HIS A 543 -4.66 10.30 -12.13
C HIS A 543 -5.08 11.65 -12.73
N ASP A 544 -4.26 12.23 -13.62
CA ASP A 544 -4.50 13.54 -14.25
C ASP A 544 -4.55 13.52 -15.78
N SER A 545 -4.71 12.34 -16.38
CA SER A 545 -4.91 12.19 -17.83
C SER A 545 -6.40 12.00 -18.17
N ASP A 546 -6.91 12.82 -19.09
CA ASP A 546 -8.35 12.90 -19.46
C ASP A 546 -8.73 11.95 -20.61
N ASP A 547 -10.04 11.75 -20.78
CA ASP A 547 -10.70 10.71 -21.58
C ASP A 547 -10.39 10.74 -23.10
N PRO A 548 -9.89 9.63 -23.69
CA PRO A 548 -9.52 8.38 -23.00
C PRO A 548 -8.12 8.49 -22.37
N GLY A 549 -8.05 8.28 -21.05
CA GLY A 549 -6.80 8.37 -20.27
C GLY A 549 -6.79 7.48 -19.04
N ASP A 550 -5.63 7.36 -18.40
CA ASP A 550 -5.42 6.50 -17.22
C ASP A 550 -6.36 6.84 -16.04
N ALA A 551 -6.89 8.07 -15.95
CA ALA A 551 -7.85 8.41 -14.92
C ALA A 551 -9.18 7.66 -15.10
N ASP A 552 -9.57 7.31 -16.34
CA ASP A 552 -10.71 6.45 -16.59
C ASP A 552 -10.45 5.03 -16.11
N ASP A 553 -9.26 4.49 -16.43
CA ASP A 553 -8.83 3.17 -16.01
C ASP A 553 -8.79 3.04 -14.48
N LEU A 554 -8.26 4.04 -13.79
CA LEU A 554 -8.18 4.06 -12.32
C LEU A 554 -9.55 4.03 -11.62
N ARG A 555 -10.61 4.55 -12.26
CA ARG A 555 -11.97 4.46 -11.71
C ARG A 555 -12.52 3.05 -11.80
N GLU A 556 -12.07 2.26 -12.78
CA GLU A 556 -12.54 0.91 -13.01
C GLU A 556 -12.02 -0.06 -11.94
N PRO A 557 -12.91 -0.71 -11.15
CA PRO A 557 -12.48 -1.65 -10.12
C PRO A 557 -11.68 -2.83 -10.69
N ILE A 558 -11.96 -3.24 -11.93
CA ILE A 558 -11.27 -4.34 -12.60
C ILE A 558 -9.82 -3.99 -12.94
N PHE A 559 -9.54 -2.75 -13.39
CA PHE A 559 -8.16 -2.30 -13.60
C PHE A 559 -7.35 -2.40 -12.29
N ARG A 560 -7.91 -1.85 -11.21
CA ARG A 560 -7.30 -1.89 -9.87
C ARG A 560 -7.09 -3.33 -9.38
N GLN A 561 -8.04 -4.23 -9.64
CA GLN A 561 -7.92 -5.64 -9.31
C GLN A 561 -6.79 -6.33 -10.10
N VAL A 562 -6.71 -6.11 -11.43
CA VAL A 562 -5.65 -6.67 -12.28
C VAL A 562 -4.28 -6.19 -11.81
N ALA A 563 -4.11 -4.88 -11.62
CA ALA A 563 -2.86 -4.30 -11.13
C ALA A 563 -2.48 -4.86 -9.74
N ALA A 564 -3.42 -4.95 -8.80
CA ALA A 564 -3.18 -5.48 -7.47
C ALA A 564 -2.79 -6.97 -7.48
N ARG A 565 -3.45 -7.76 -8.34
CA ARG A 565 -3.08 -9.17 -8.53
C ARG A 565 -1.67 -9.29 -9.09
N ALA A 566 -1.33 -8.52 -10.12
CA ALA A 566 -0.02 -8.54 -10.74
C ALA A 566 1.09 -8.20 -9.74
N VAL A 567 0.88 -7.16 -8.90
CA VAL A 567 1.81 -6.82 -7.82
C VAL A 567 1.97 -7.98 -6.83
N ALA A 568 0.88 -8.62 -6.40
CA ALA A 568 0.95 -9.77 -5.51
C ALA A 568 1.69 -10.97 -6.13
N GLN A 569 1.44 -11.27 -7.41
CA GLN A 569 2.14 -12.32 -8.15
C GLN A 569 3.64 -12.01 -8.30
N GLY A 570 4.00 -10.76 -8.59
CA GLY A 570 5.39 -10.29 -8.62
C GLY A 570 6.12 -10.49 -7.29
N ILE A 571 5.46 -10.21 -6.15
CA ILE A 571 6.03 -10.47 -4.82
C ILE A 571 6.23 -11.97 -4.57
N VAL A 572 5.27 -12.81 -4.95
CA VAL A 572 5.40 -14.27 -4.88
C VAL A 572 6.61 -14.76 -5.69
N ARG A 573 6.75 -14.28 -6.93
CA ARG A 573 7.89 -14.65 -7.80
C ARG A 573 9.22 -14.17 -7.25
N TYR A 574 9.28 -12.97 -6.67
CA TYR A 574 10.48 -12.46 -6.00
C TYR A 574 10.94 -13.39 -4.88
N PHE A 575 10.06 -13.73 -3.94
CA PHE A 575 10.42 -14.61 -2.83
C PHE A 575 10.74 -16.02 -3.29
N ALA A 576 9.98 -16.56 -4.25
CA ALA A 576 10.25 -17.88 -4.83
C ALA A 576 11.65 -17.93 -5.47
N ALA A 577 11.99 -16.94 -6.29
CA ALA A 577 13.30 -16.86 -6.93
C ALA A 577 14.44 -16.70 -5.90
N ARG A 578 14.25 -15.84 -4.91
CA ARG A 578 15.24 -15.58 -3.85
C ARG A 578 15.50 -16.81 -2.98
N ASP A 579 14.44 -17.56 -2.65
CA ASP A 579 14.51 -18.72 -1.76
C ASP A 579 14.81 -20.03 -2.52
N GLY A 580 14.94 -19.98 -3.86
CA GLY A 580 15.20 -21.15 -4.69
C GLY A 580 14.02 -22.12 -4.78
N LEU A 581 12.80 -21.60 -4.65
CA LEU A 581 11.54 -22.35 -4.70
C LEU A 581 10.79 -22.07 -6.02
N PRO A 582 9.94 -23.00 -6.50
CA PRO A 582 9.04 -22.70 -7.60
C PRO A 582 8.00 -21.67 -7.17
N ALA A 583 7.72 -20.69 -8.04
CA ALA A 583 6.59 -19.78 -7.83
C ALA A 583 5.28 -20.57 -7.93
N GLN A 584 4.40 -20.38 -6.95
CA GLN A 584 3.06 -20.96 -6.93
C GLN A 584 2.06 -19.82 -6.74
N LEU A 585 1.23 -19.56 -7.74
CA LEU A 585 0.29 -18.45 -7.74
C LEU A 585 -1.09 -18.92 -7.31
N ALA A 586 -1.75 -18.14 -6.45
CA ALA A 586 -3.09 -18.48 -5.96
C ALA A 586 -4.10 -18.57 -7.13
N PRO A 587 -4.95 -19.61 -7.19
CA PRO A 587 -5.94 -19.76 -8.24
C PRO A 587 -6.99 -18.65 -8.20
N GLU A 588 -7.59 -18.34 -9.35
CA GLU A 588 -8.75 -17.45 -9.42
C GLU A 588 -10.00 -18.07 -8.77
N PRO A 589 -11.03 -17.26 -8.45
CA PRO A 589 -12.31 -17.77 -8.00
C PRO A 589 -12.96 -18.72 -9.02
N PRO A 590 -13.65 -19.80 -8.57
CA PRO A 590 -14.36 -20.70 -9.47
C PRO A 590 -15.49 -19.98 -10.21
N GLY A 591 -15.71 -20.37 -11.47
CA GLY A 591 -16.76 -19.79 -12.32
C GLY A 591 -18.07 -20.57 -12.27
N ARG A 592 -19.14 -19.98 -12.82
CA ARG A 592 -20.43 -20.67 -13.09
C ARG A 592 -20.99 -21.44 -11.89
N LEU A 593 -20.98 -20.85 -10.70
CA LEU A 593 -21.59 -21.45 -9.51
C LEU A 593 -23.10 -21.66 -9.72
N VAL A 594 -23.57 -22.88 -9.48
CA VAL A 594 -24.97 -23.27 -9.55
C VAL A 594 -25.37 -23.99 -8.26
N ALA A 595 -26.45 -23.54 -7.64
CA ALA A 595 -27.13 -24.26 -6.56
C ALA A 595 -28.36 -24.99 -7.10
N ARG A 596 -28.49 -26.29 -6.80
CA ARG A 596 -29.65 -27.11 -7.20
C ARG A 596 -30.26 -27.79 -5.98
N ASN A 597 -31.57 -27.66 -5.81
CA ASN A 597 -32.32 -28.53 -4.90
C ASN A 597 -32.35 -29.93 -5.51
N THR A 598 -31.67 -30.89 -4.86
CA THR A 598 -31.52 -32.26 -5.37
C THR A 598 -32.40 -33.26 -4.63
N ALA A 599 -32.83 -32.92 -3.41
CA ALA A 599 -33.76 -33.70 -2.60
C ALA A 599 -34.40 -32.79 -1.53
N PRO A 600 -35.49 -33.23 -0.85
CA PRO A 600 -36.03 -32.51 0.29
C PRO A 600 -34.94 -32.25 1.35
N GLY A 601 -34.71 -30.97 1.67
CA GLY A 601 -33.65 -30.56 2.60
C GLY A 601 -32.23 -30.74 2.08
N GLN A 602 -32.00 -30.86 0.76
CA GLN A 602 -30.65 -30.97 0.21
C GLN A 602 -30.42 -29.99 -0.93
N VAL A 603 -29.30 -29.27 -0.87
CA VAL A 603 -28.80 -28.41 -1.95
C VAL A 603 -27.43 -28.91 -2.40
N THR A 604 -27.30 -29.18 -3.69
CA THR A 604 -25.99 -29.45 -4.31
C THR A 604 -25.48 -28.19 -4.98
N LEU A 605 -24.30 -27.73 -4.56
CA LEU A 605 -23.52 -26.71 -5.26
C LEU A 605 -22.64 -27.38 -6.31
N SER A 606 -22.51 -26.75 -7.47
CA SER A 606 -21.57 -27.16 -8.54
C SER A 606 -20.97 -25.93 -9.20
N TRP A 607 -19.73 -26.02 -9.67
CA TRP A 607 -19.02 -24.90 -10.29
C TRP A 607 -18.10 -25.37 -11.42
N ALA A 608 -17.64 -24.44 -12.24
CA ALA A 608 -16.56 -24.67 -13.18
C ALA A 608 -15.22 -24.40 -12.47
N PRO A 609 -14.16 -25.16 -12.79
CA PRO A 609 -12.80 -24.80 -12.40
C PRO A 609 -12.47 -23.36 -12.82
N PRO A 610 -11.65 -22.63 -12.04
CA PRO A 610 -11.26 -21.29 -12.42
C PRO A 610 -10.46 -21.30 -13.73
N PRO A 611 -10.48 -20.18 -14.49
CA PRO A 611 -9.47 -19.97 -15.52
C PRO A 611 -8.08 -20.02 -14.86
N CYS A 612 -7.10 -20.56 -15.57
CA CYS A 612 -5.73 -20.64 -15.08
C CYS A 612 -4.77 -20.61 -16.26
N CYS A 613 -3.49 -20.46 -15.92
CA CYS A 613 -2.40 -20.97 -16.75
C CYS A 613 -2.25 -20.26 -18.11
N ASP A 614 -2.86 -19.08 -18.26
CA ASP A 614 -2.80 -18.22 -19.45
C ASP A 614 -1.72 -17.13 -19.36
N GLY A 615 -1.05 -17.02 -18.19
CA GLY A 615 -0.02 -16.03 -17.90
C GLY A 615 -0.54 -14.73 -17.30
N LEU A 616 -1.86 -14.54 -17.13
CA LEU A 616 -2.51 -13.39 -16.48
C LEU A 616 -3.07 -13.76 -15.10
N VAL A 617 -3.60 -14.98 -15.00
CA VAL A 617 -4.19 -15.50 -13.76
C VAL A 617 -3.29 -16.55 -13.11
N GLY A 618 -3.59 -16.89 -11.85
CA GLY A 618 -2.79 -17.85 -11.10
C GLY A 618 -2.90 -19.30 -11.58
N ASP A 619 -2.36 -20.21 -10.78
CA ASP A 619 -2.26 -21.63 -11.12
C ASP A 619 -3.63 -22.33 -11.09
N ALA A 620 -3.69 -23.54 -11.64
CA ALA A 620 -4.88 -24.38 -11.53
C ALA A 620 -5.22 -24.69 -10.06
N ALA A 621 -6.51 -24.66 -9.73
CA ALA A 621 -6.97 -25.07 -8.40
C ALA A 621 -6.67 -26.56 -8.15
N ALA A 622 -5.96 -26.87 -7.07
CA ALA A 622 -5.70 -28.24 -6.61
C ALA A 622 -6.87 -28.83 -5.80
N GLY A 623 -7.79 -27.98 -5.34
CA GLY A 623 -8.95 -28.33 -4.54
C GLY A 623 -9.78 -27.08 -4.27
N TYR A 624 -10.88 -27.26 -3.54
CA TYR A 624 -11.85 -26.22 -3.23
C TYR A 624 -12.21 -26.26 -1.75
N LYS A 625 -12.50 -25.09 -1.20
CA LYS A 625 -13.13 -24.95 0.11
C LYS A 625 -14.45 -24.21 -0.07
N VAL A 626 -15.55 -24.89 0.27
CA VAL A 626 -16.89 -24.38 0.04
C VAL A 626 -17.46 -23.87 1.35
N TYR A 627 -17.80 -22.60 1.34
CA TYR A 627 -18.31 -21.88 2.50
C TYR A 627 -19.82 -21.75 2.44
N HIS A 628 -20.48 -21.88 3.59
CA HIS A 628 -21.92 -21.70 3.71
C HIS A 628 -22.25 -20.47 4.56
N SER A 629 -23.28 -19.71 4.15
CA SER A 629 -23.77 -18.54 4.85
C SER A 629 -25.29 -18.55 4.91
N ALA A 630 -25.84 -18.47 6.12
CA ALA A 630 -27.29 -18.38 6.32
C ALA A 630 -27.86 -16.98 6.05
N ASN A 631 -27.03 -15.93 6.15
CA ASN A 631 -27.43 -14.52 5.97
C ASN A 631 -26.84 -13.88 4.69
N GLY A 632 -26.06 -14.62 3.90
CA GLY A 632 -25.38 -14.14 2.70
C GLY A 632 -24.24 -13.15 2.95
N ARG A 633 -23.80 -12.98 4.21
CA ARG A 633 -22.75 -12.03 4.61
C ARG A 633 -21.61 -12.72 5.34
N ALA A 634 -21.92 -13.51 6.37
CA ALA A 634 -20.95 -14.21 7.19
C ALA A 634 -20.94 -15.70 6.86
N PHE A 635 -19.74 -16.28 6.74
CA PHE A 635 -19.56 -17.65 6.31
C PHE A 635 -19.04 -18.54 7.44
N ASP A 636 -19.39 -19.82 7.42
CA ASP A 636 -18.82 -20.85 8.31
C ASP A 636 -17.35 -21.13 7.99
N ASN A 637 -16.72 -22.08 8.68
CA ASN A 637 -15.32 -22.45 8.42
C ASN A 637 -15.10 -23.26 7.13
N GLY A 638 -16.15 -23.46 6.33
CA GLY A 638 -16.14 -24.17 5.06
C GLY A 638 -15.88 -25.67 5.14
N ARG A 639 -16.11 -26.36 4.01
CA ARG A 639 -15.83 -27.79 3.81
C ARG A 639 -14.91 -27.96 2.61
N GLU A 640 -13.85 -28.73 2.78
CA GLU A 640 -12.88 -29.01 1.71
C GLU A 640 -13.38 -30.12 0.78
N THR A 641 -13.09 -30.00 -0.52
CA THR A 641 -13.39 -31.00 -1.54
C THR A 641 -12.46 -30.84 -2.74
N THR A 642 -12.13 -31.93 -3.40
CA THR A 642 -11.43 -31.91 -4.71
C THR A 642 -12.40 -31.98 -5.88
N ALA A 643 -13.67 -32.28 -5.62
CA ALA A 643 -14.71 -32.30 -6.64
C ALA A 643 -15.21 -30.89 -6.95
N THR A 644 -15.70 -30.67 -8.17
CA THR A 644 -16.34 -29.41 -8.60
C THR A 644 -17.82 -29.33 -8.18
N SER A 645 -18.19 -30.06 -7.14
CA SER A 645 -19.53 -30.07 -6.56
C SER A 645 -19.50 -30.53 -5.11
N LEU A 646 -20.43 -30.00 -4.30
CA LEU A 646 -20.62 -30.41 -2.91
C LEU A 646 -22.10 -30.33 -2.51
N ALA A 647 -22.59 -31.36 -1.83
CA ALA A 647 -23.95 -31.40 -1.30
C ALA A 647 -23.98 -30.92 0.17
N PHE A 648 -25.01 -30.14 0.49
CA PHE A 648 -25.34 -29.64 1.81
C PHE A 648 -26.72 -30.14 2.20
N GLU A 649 -26.88 -30.49 3.48
CA GLU A 649 -28.16 -30.76 4.14
C GLU A 649 -28.63 -29.51 4.88
#